data_AF-A0A497BJH4-F1
#
_entry.id   AF-A0A497BJH4-F1
#
_cell.length_a   1.000
_cell.length_b   1.000
_cell.length_c   1.000
_cell.angle_alpha   90.00
_cell.angle_beta   90.00
_cell.angle_gamma   90.00
#
_symmetry.space_group_name_H-M   'P 1'
#
loop_
_entity.id
_entity.type
_entity.pdbx_description
1 polymer ?
#
loop_
_entity_poly.entity_id
_entity_poly.type
_entity_poly.pdbx_seq_one_letter_code
_entity_poly.pdbx_strand_id
1 'polypeptide(L)'
;MSQIAFLPPKVWEYPLLVLYASAAIVLLIYARRDWKKLLTDWRRILLFLGLLVALLLATSWVMPFSVPGLFNPLSPPNIPAKPDEPFISLLSLPVAIAGAWLGAGPALLIGLIGGILRAGMTTHGIYGITDPFYFALFGFLVGSFLRQDYRGRLALVVRQPLVAGPLAMALATPLLLLSIFTRASDSGLAALDYAVNLTGANLIPALLESLGAAIIVQAIYMLSPRLRPVRTAYRSPPYTRTLNRRLLFLFVPLILTMTFILVYAVTATTLRMATQEVISEMARDAHSAAEEIPYFIHTGQGLLEEFSNDERLQTQDQAALDERLRRDLRAVAFFDQLLLFDSDGQILAMYPQEPSGDPELTRQEKTLLQHVLETGATQISTVHRSLQGEATLSFLVPVEDKETGEQVGALMGRTQLDDNPVLNRALASLQWTRSSGRGFIVDQDWRIIAHSDSNLLFTKWYVDESNPPIATVRGGHAYESSSPEDNTRELVYYLDVEGYSWRIVIRLPYNVVLEQARQVATPLLLLQALLGGGLVIIIPLVTGWLTRPLTQLATAADRIAGGDLIQPVQVPGDDEVARVGHAFEDMRVRLKNRLGDLSLLLQVSQNVSATLELPQGMPFILEGALQATNAQVARIVLLSASGAPQMVMARGTPREGLGALDRALATAARGQEHPLIVENLTRARTLAAQETLNVPIKAVVALPVHTKDRVAAVMWIGYSKVRQFDAAKIDLLSTLASQTAVLVEN
;
A
#
# COMPACT_ATOMS: atom_id res chain seq x y z
N MET A 1 -12.55 19.66 -35.70
CA MET A 1 -11.21 19.07 -35.47
C MET A 1 -10.54 19.89 -34.39
N SER A 2 -10.74 19.53 -33.12
CA SER A 2 -9.93 20.05 -32.02
C SER A 2 -8.50 19.54 -32.22
N GLN A 3 -7.52 20.43 -32.18
CA GLN A 3 -6.11 20.02 -32.20
C GLN A 3 -5.87 19.14 -30.96
N ILE A 4 -5.33 17.94 -31.17
CA ILE A 4 -4.83 17.09 -30.07
C ILE A 4 -3.57 17.80 -29.54
N ALA A 5 -3.77 18.80 -28.69
CA ALA A 5 -2.71 19.59 -28.10
C ALA A 5 -2.36 18.95 -26.74
N PHE A 6 -1.38 18.05 -26.75
CA PHE A 6 -0.70 17.72 -25.50
C PHE A 6 0.07 18.96 -25.05
N LEU A 7 -0.05 19.33 -23.78
CA LEU A 7 0.86 20.31 -23.18
C LEU A 7 2.31 19.86 -23.38
N PRO A 8 3.27 20.79 -23.52
CA PRO A 8 4.67 20.44 -23.70
C PRO A 8 5.12 19.52 -22.55
N PRO A 9 5.67 18.33 -22.86
CA PRO A 9 6.03 17.35 -21.84
C PRO A 9 7.14 17.89 -20.94
N LYS A 10 7.01 17.64 -19.64
CA LYS A 10 8.04 17.97 -18.67
C LYS A 10 9.16 16.93 -18.65
N VAL A 11 10.32 17.30 -18.10
CA VAL A 11 11.53 16.46 -18.06
C VAL A 11 11.26 15.06 -17.48
N TRP A 12 10.43 14.96 -16.44
CA TRP A 12 10.09 13.69 -15.80
C TRP A 12 9.06 12.83 -16.55
N GLU A 13 8.36 13.37 -17.54
CA GLU A 13 7.40 12.60 -18.36
C GLU A 13 8.14 11.69 -19.37
N TYR A 14 9.30 12.10 -19.89
CA TYR A 14 10.10 11.31 -20.83
C TYR A 14 10.59 9.95 -20.28
N PRO A 15 11.23 9.87 -19.10
CA PRO A 15 11.64 8.58 -18.55
C PRO A 15 10.43 7.69 -18.23
N LEU A 16 9.31 8.28 -17.77
CA LEU A 16 8.08 7.54 -17.54
C LEU A 16 7.50 6.98 -18.85
N LEU A 17 7.54 7.77 -19.93
CA LEU A 17 7.12 7.34 -21.27
C LEU A 17 7.95 6.15 -21.76
N VAL A 18 9.28 6.20 -21.61
CA VAL A 18 10.17 5.09 -21.98
C VAL A 18 9.84 3.84 -21.16
N LEU A 19 9.58 4.00 -19.85
CA LEU A 19 9.18 2.89 -18.98
C LEU A 19 7.85 2.27 -19.42
N TYR A 20 6.82 3.09 -19.66
CA TYR A 20 5.50 2.61 -20.07
C TYR A 20 5.52 1.99 -21.47
N ALA A 21 6.24 2.59 -22.41
CA ALA A 21 6.42 2.06 -23.76
C ALA A 21 7.17 0.71 -23.75
N SER A 22 8.27 0.62 -23.01
CA SER A 22 9.02 -0.64 -22.88
C SER A 22 8.18 -1.74 -22.22
N ALA A 23 7.43 -1.41 -21.16
CA ALA A 23 6.49 -2.33 -20.53
C ALA A 23 5.40 -2.80 -21.50
N ALA A 24 4.77 -1.88 -22.25
CA ALA A 24 3.76 -2.21 -23.25
C ALA A 24 4.32 -3.12 -24.36
N ILE A 25 5.55 -2.88 -24.83
CA ILE A 25 6.24 -3.74 -25.80
C ILE A 25 6.46 -5.14 -25.22
N VAL A 26 6.95 -5.25 -23.98
CA VAL A 26 7.15 -6.54 -23.31
C VAL A 26 5.81 -7.30 -23.17
N LEU A 27 4.72 -6.61 -22.83
CA LEU A 27 3.38 -7.20 -22.75
C LEU A 27 2.87 -7.67 -24.12
N LEU A 28 3.12 -6.91 -25.19
CA LEU A 28 2.81 -7.32 -26.56
C LEU A 28 3.61 -8.56 -26.99
N ILE A 29 4.91 -8.62 -26.66
CA ILE A 29 5.77 -9.80 -26.91
C ILE A 29 5.25 -11.01 -26.14
N TYR A 30 4.86 -10.83 -24.87
CA TYR A 30 4.26 -11.89 -24.06
C TYR A 30 2.95 -12.41 -24.67
N ALA A 31 2.12 -11.49 -25.21
CA ALA A 31 0.87 -11.79 -25.88
C ALA A 31 1.01 -12.18 -27.38
N ARG A 32 2.22 -12.45 -27.90
CA ARG A 32 2.47 -12.80 -29.32
C ARG A 32 1.61 -13.93 -29.87
N ARG A 33 1.13 -14.84 -29.02
CA ARG A 33 0.25 -15.95 -29.41
C ARG A 33 -1.15 -15.46 -29.82
N ASP A 34 -1.65 -14.40 -29.20
CA ASP A 34 -2.95 -13.81 -29.56
C ASP A 34 -2.88 -13.15 -30.93
N TRP A 35 -1.75 -12.50 -31.26
CA TRP A 35 -1.49 -11.93 -32.57
C TRP A 35 -1.48 -12.96 -33.70
N LYS A 36 -0.83 -14.11 -33.48
CA LYS A 36 -0.88 -15.21 -34.46
C LYS A 36 -2.32 -15.67 -34.71
N LYS A 37 -3.10 -15.85 -33.64
CA LYS A 37 -4.52 -16.25 -33.75
C LYS A 37 -5.41 -15.20 -34.41
N LEU A 38 -5.10 -13.91 -34.26
CA LEU A 38 -5.77 -12.82 -34.95
C LEU A 38 -5.53 -12.91 -36.46
N LEU A 39 -4.26 -13.05 -36.85
CA LEU A 39 -3.83 -13.07 -38.26
C LEU A 39 -4.24 -14.32 -39.04
N THR A 40 -4.57 -15.42 -38.35
CA THR A 40 -5.01 -16.68 -39.01
C THR A 40 -6.51 -16.70 -39.33
N ASP A 41 -7.33 -15.86 -38.69
CA ASP A 41 -8.80 -15.92 -38.79
C ASP A 41 -9.38 -14.58 -39.26
N TRP A 42 -9.85 -14.53 -40.52
CA TRP A 42 -10.42 -13.33 -41.15
C TRP A 42 -11.56 -12.70 -40.34
N ARG A 43 -12.39 -13.50 -39.66
CA ARG A 43 -13.49 -12.97 -38.85
C ARG A 43 -12.99 -12.12 -37.68
N ARG A 44 -11.82 -12.47 -37.12
CA ARG A 44 -11.22 -11.71 -36.01
C ARG A 44 -10.53 -10.44 -36.49
N ILE A 45 -9.99 -10.45 -37.70
CA ILE A 45 -9.47 -9.23 -38.35
C ILE A 45 -10.61 -8.22 -38.57
N LEU A 46 -11.73 -8.68 -39.12
CA LEU A 46 -12.93 -7.84 -39.29
C LEU A 46 -13.44 -7.31 -37.94
N LEU A 47 -13.48 -8.14 -36.90
CA LEU A 47 -13.86 -7.70 -35.55
C LEU A 47 -12.89 -6.64 -35.01
N PHE A 48 -11.58 -6.83 -35.18
CA PHE A 48 -10.57 -5.86 -34.76
C PHE A 48 -10.73 -4.52 -35.47
N LEU A 49 -10.88 -4.52 -36.79
CA LEU A 49 -11.13 -3.30 -37.57
C LEU A 49 -12.46 -2.63 -37.18
N GLY A 50 -13.51 -3.42 -36.98
CA GLY A 50 -14.81 -2.92 -36.51
C GLY A 50 -14.73 -2.26 -35.13
N LEU A 51 -13.89 -2.79 -34.22
CA LEU A 51 -13.68 -2.20 -32.90
C LEU A 51 -12.88 -0.89 -32.97
N LEU A 52 -11.94 -0.75 -33.90
CA LEU A 52 -11.26 0.52 -34.16
C LEU A 52 -12.24 1.59 -34.67
N VAL A 53 -13.19 1.21 -35.52
CA VAL A 53 -14.26 2.13 -35.96
C VAL A 53 -15.22 2.44 -34.80
N ALA A 54 -15.57 1.45 -33.98
CA ALA A 54 -16.42 1.65 -32.81
C ALA A 54 -15.81 2.60 -31.78
N LEU A 55 -14.48 2.59 -31.61
CA LEU A 55 -13.74 3.56 -30.81
C LEU A 55 -13.97 5.00 -31.29
N LEU A 56 -13.90 5.23 -32.61
CA LEU A 56 -14.15 6.54 -33.22
C LEU A 56 -15.60 7.00 -33.06
N LEU A 57 -16.57 6.07 -33.12
CA LEU A 57 -17.97 6.40 -32.86
C LEU A 57 -18.21 6.71 -31.38
N ALA A 58 -17.57 5.96 -30.47
CA ALA A 58 -17.68 6.16 -29.04
C ALA A 58 -17.16 7.54 -28.57
N THR A 59 -16.30 8.22 -29.34
CA THR A 59 -15.83 9.58 -29.00
C THR A 59 -16.92 10.65 -29.06
N SER A 60 -18.04 10.38 -29.74
CA SER A 60 -19.19 11.29 -29.80
C SER A 60 -20.09 11.22 -28.56
N TRP A 61 -19.86 10.25 -27.66
CA TRP A 61 -20.66 10.03 -26.45
C TRP A 61 -19.82 10.33 -25.22
N VAL A 62 -19.96 11.55 -24.70
CA VAL A 62 -19.35 12.00 -23.45
C VAL A 62 -20.44 12.55 -22.56
N MET A 63 -20.56 12.01 -21.35
CA MET A 63 -21.42 12.59 -20.31
C MET A 63 -20.54 13.16 -19.19
N PRO A 64 -20.58 14.48 -18.93
CA PRO A 64 -19.89 15.06 -17.78
C PRO A 64 -20.43 14.43 -16.50
N PHE A 65 -19.54 14.18 -15.55
CA PHE A 65 -19.84 13.56 -14.27
C PHE A 65 -19.22 14.39 -13.16
N SER A 66 -20.07 15.16 -12.47
CA SER A 66 -19.70 15.92 -11.29
C SER A 66 -20.52 15.45 -10.09
N VAL A 67 -19.85 15.24 -8.97
CA VAL A 67 -20.50 15.01 -7.66
C VAL A 67 -20.19 16.23 -6.80
N PRO A 68 -21.19 17.09 -6.52
CA PRO A 68 -20.98 18.29 -5.71
C PRO A 68 -20.31 17.96 -4.37
N GLY A 69 -19.24 18.68 -4.03
CA GLY A 69 -18.54 18.56 -2.75
C GLY A 69 -17.62 17.33 -2.57
N LEU A 70 -17.61 16.35 -3.48
CA LEU A 70 -16.75 15.16 -3.34
C LEU A 70 -15.33 15.40 -3.89
N PHE A 71 -15.21 16.15 -4.99
CA PHE A 71 -13.94 16.50 -5.62
C PHE A 71 -14.05 17.90 -6.24
N ASN A 72 -13.39 18.89 -5.65
CA ASN A 72 -13.23 20.22 -6.26
C ASN A 72 -11.76 20.35 -6.66
N PRO A 73 -11.36 19.89 -7.86
CA PRO A 73 -9.97 19.83 -8.23
C PRO A 73 -9.47 21.27 -8.46
N LEU A 74 -8.84 21.85 -7.45
CA LEU A 74 -8.09 23.10 -7.59
C LEU A 74 -6.74 22.79 -8.24
N SER A 75 -6.26 23.71 -9.07
CA SER A 75 -4.95 23.58 -9.70
C SER A 75 -3.86 23.63 -8.63
N PRO A 76 -2.85 22.75 -8.67
CA PRO A 76 -1.76 22.81 -7.70
C PRO A 76 -0.95 24.10 -7.93
N PRO A 77 -0.19 24.56 -6.92
CA PRO A 77 0.74 25.67 -7.09
C PRO A 77 1.63 25.45 -8.31
N ASN A 78 1.87 26.51 -9.09
CA ASN A 78 2.68 26.52 -10.33
C ASN A 78 2.06 25.81 -11.56
N ILE A 79 0.80 25.38 -11.51
CA ILE A 79 0.07 24.90 -12.70
C ILE A 79 -1.21 25.72 -12.88
N PRO A 80 -1.24 26.72 -13.77
CA PRO A 80 -2.38 27.62 -13.91
C PRO A 80 -3.57 27.02 -14.68
N ALA A 81 -3.54 25.73 -15.04
CA ALA A 81 -4.61 25.09 -15.81
C ALA A 81 -5.68 24.50 -14.89
N LYS A 82 -6.91 25.03 -14.99
CA LYS A 82 -8.08 24.46 -14.29
C LYS A 82 -8.32 23.04 -14.80
N PRO A 83 -8.41 22.03 -13.92
CA PRO A 83 -8.68 20.67 -14.32
C PRO A 83 -10.08 20.52 -14.95
N ASP A 84 -10.16 19.72 -16.02
CA ASP A 84 -11.38 19.35 -16.71
C ASP A 84 -12.28 18.52 -15.78
N GLU A 85 -13.59 18.68 -15.93
CA GLU A 85 -14.54 17.88 -15.17
C GLU A 85 -14.42 16.39 -15.54
N PRO A 86 -14.52 15.48 -14.56
CA PRO A 86 -14.55 14.05 -14.84
C PRO A 86 -15.72 13.70 -15.77
N PHE A 87 -15.56 12.67 -16.60
CA PHE A 87 -16.60 12.25 -17.54
C PHE A 87 -16.68 10.75 -17.70
N ILE A 88 -17.85 10.28 -18.13
CA ILE A 88 -18.12 8.90 -18.51
C ILE A 88 -18.17 8.83 -20.04
N SER A 89 -17.41 7.89 -20.62
CA SER A 89 -17.42 7.60 -22.06
C SER A 89 -17.85 6.16 -22.37
N LEU A 90 -17.96 5.81 -23.65
CA LEU A 90 -18.23 4.45 -24.13
C LEU A 90 -16.97 3.72 -24.62
N LEU A 91 -15.77 4.26 -24.36
CA LEU A 91 -14.50 3.74 -24.88
C LEU A 91 -14.12 2.39 -24.26
N SER A 92 -14.56 2.11 -23.03
CA SER A 92 -14.27 0.84 -22.36
C SER A 92 -14.94 -0.37 -23.02
N LEU A 93 -16.05 -0.15 -23.73
CA LEU A 93 -16.83 -1.23 -24.34
C LEU A 93 -16.07 -1.91 -25.49
N PRO A 94 -15.57 -1.19 -26.53
CA PRO A 94 -14.72 -1.80 -27.55
C PRO A 94 -13.50 -2.53 -26.97
N VAL A 95 -12.90 -1.97 -25.91
CA VAL A 95 -11.74 -2.58 -25.22
C VAL A 95 -12.13 -3.88 -24.51
N ALA A 96 -13.26 -3.91 -23.80
CA ALA A 96 -13.75 -5.10 -23.13
C ALA A 96 -14.13 -6.23 -24.11
N ILE A 97 -14.75 -5.87 -25.24
CA ILE A 97 -15.07 -6.79 -26.34
C ILE A 97 -13.76 -7.36 -26.95
N ALA A 98 -12.76 -6.52 -27.18
CA ALA A 98 -11.44 -6.96 -27.65
C ALA A 98 -10.79 -7.94 -26.66
N GLY A 99 -10.83 -7.63 -25.36
CA GLY A 99 -10.29 -8.49 -24.31
C GLY A 99 -10.98 -9.87 -24.27
N ALA A 100 -12.31 -9.89 -24.40
CA ALA A 100 -13.09 -11.12 -24.42
C ALA A 100 -12.72 -12.02 -25.61
N TRP A 101 -12.76 -11.49 -26.84
CA TRP A 101 -12.72 -12.33 -28.05
C TRP A 101 -11.41 -12.32 -28.82
N LEU A 102 -10.66 -11.21 -28.82
CA LEU A 102 -9.41 -11.08 -29.58
C LEU A 102 -8.18 -11.48 -28.74
N GLY A 103 -8.18 -11.21 -27.44
CA GLY A 103 -7.07 -11.52 -26.54
C GLY A 103 -6.41 -10.30 -25.92
N ALA A 104 -5.42 -10.52 -25.06
CA ALA A 104 -4.79 -9.46 -24.29
C ALA A 104 -3.95 -8.52 -25.18
N GLY A 105 -3.29 -9.05 -26.22
CA GLY A 105 -2.48 -8.26 -27.14
C GLY A 105 -3.30 -7.26 -27.99
N PRO A 106 -4.32 -7.72 -28.74
CA PRO A 106 -5.18 -6.81 -29.50
C PRO A 106 -5.96 -5.83 -28.62
N ALA A 107 -6.38 -6.26 -27.43
CA ALA A 107 -7.05 -5.39 -26.47
C ALA A 107 -6.12 -4.29 -25.91
N LEU A 108 -4.82 -4.57 -25.73
CA LEU A 108 -3.83 -3.56 -25.37
C LEU A 108 -3.75 -2.45 -26.43
N LEU A 109 -3.69 -2.79 -27.72
CA LEU A 109 -3.64 -1.78 -28.79
C LEU A 109 -4.95 -0.99 -28.93
N ILE A 110 -6.10 -1.66 -28.86
CA ILE A 110 -7.41 -0.99 -28.86
C ILE A 110 -7.51 -0.06 -27.64
N GLY A 111 -7.01 -0.49 -26.48
CA GLY A 111 -6.89 0.34 -25.29
C GLY A 111 -5.92 1.52 -25.47
N LEU A 112 -4.78 1.34 -26.11
CA LEU A 112 -3.84 2.44 -26.36
C LEU A 112 -4.46 3.51 -27.27
N ILE A 113 -5.11 3.10 -28.36
CA ILE A 113 -5.80 4.02 -29.28
C ILE A 113 -6.97 4.69 -28.57
N GLY A 114 -7.75 3.94 -27.77
CA GLY A 114 -8.81 4.51 -26.94
C GLY A 114 -8.30 5.51 -25.92
N GLY A 115 -7.13 5.27 -25.33
CA GLY A 115 -6.47 6.21 -24.43
C GLY A 115 -6.04 7.50 -25.13
N ILE A 116 -5.50 7.42 -26.36
CA ILE A 116 -5.17 8.60 -27.17
C ILE A 116 -6.43 9.39 -27.51
N LEU A 117 -7.50 8.72 -27.93
CA LEU A 117 -8.79 9.36 -28.21
C LEU A 117 -9.36 10.02 -26.97
N ARG A 118 -9.27 9.36 -25.80
CA ARG A 118 -9.73 9.91 -24.51
C ARG A 118 -8.95 11.17 -24.12
N ALA A 119 -7.63 11.16 -24.27
CA ALA A 119 -6.81 12.35 -24.04
C ALA A 119 -7.15 13.50 -25.02
N GLY A 120 -7.60 13.18 -26.24
CA GLY A 120 -8.08 14.18 -27.20
C GLY A 120 -9.47 14.76 -26.90
N MET A 121 -10.25 14.16 -25.99
CA MET A 121 -11.58 14.67 -25.61
C MET A 121 -11.52 15.77 -24.56
N THR A 122 -10.38 15.93 -23.90
CA THR A 122 -10.22 16.87 -22.79
C THR A 122 -9.68 18.21 -23.30
N THR A 123 -10.37 19.29 -22.95
CA THR A 123 -10.22 20.61 -23.57
C THR A 123 -8.92 21.30 -23.17
N HIS A 124 -8.36 20.99 -22.00
CA HIS A 124 -7.24 21.74 -21.42
C HIS A 124 -5.90 20.99 -21.40
N GLY A 125 -5.76 19.88 -22.15
CA GLY A 125 -4.46 19.18 -22.30
C GLY A 125 -3.89 18.62 -21.00
N ILE A 126 -4.72 18.47 -19.96
CA ILE A 126 -4.37 17.96 -18.62
C ILE A 126 -3.92 16.51 -18.68
N TYR A 127 -4.28 15.79 -19.74
CA TYR A 127 -3.80 14.44 -19.98
C TYR A 127 -2.43 14.45 -20.64
N GLY A 128 -1.51 13.66 -20.10
CA GLY A 128 -0.13 13.55 -20.58
C GLY A 128 0.10 12.56 -21.68
N ILE A 129 1.30 12.64 -22.29
CA ILE A 129 1.72 11.73 -23.35
C ILE A 129 1.75 10.27 -22.84
N THR A 130 1.89 10.10 -21.52
CA THR A 130 1.87 8.82 -20.79
C THR A 130 0.48 8.31 -20.42
N ASP A 131 -0.57 9.11 -20.52
CA ASP A 131 -1.91 8.72 -20.08
C ASP A 131 -2.53 7.60 -20.90
N PRO A 132 -2.37 7.54 -22.25
CA PRO A 132 -2.93 6.45 -23.03
C PRO A 132 -2.53 5.04 -22.56
N PHE A 133 -1.40 4.92 -21.84
CA PHE A 133 -0.90 3.65 -21.34
C PHE A 133 -1.73 3.07 -20.18
N TYR A 134 -2.43 3.89 -19.39
CA TYR A 134 -3.33 3.33 -18.37
C TYR A 134 -4.49 2.57 -19.05
N PHE A 135 -5.05 3.12 -20.13
CA PHE A 135 -6.14 2.49 -20.88
C PHE A 135 -5.64 1.28 -21.70
N ALA A 136 -4.39 1.33 -22.18
CA ALA A 136 -3.73 0.18 -22.78
C ALA A 136 -3.55 -0.98 -21.78
N LEU A 137 -3.10 -0.68 -20.55
CA LEU A 137 -2.98 -1.66 -19.47
C LEU A 137 -4.34 -2.22 -19.07
N PHE A 138 -5.38 -1.39 -18.99
CA PHE A 138 -6.76 -1.83 -18.77
C PHE A 138 -7.17 -2.88 -19.81
N GLY A 139 -6.97 -2.62 -21.11
CA GLY A 139 -7.28 -3.58 -22.17
C GLY A 139 -6.51 -4.90 -22.05
N PHE A 140 -5.21 -4.82 -21.75
CA PHE A 140 -4.39 -6.01 -21.50
C PHE A 140 -4.88 -6.84 -20.31
N LEU A 141 -5.21 -6.19 -19.20
CA LEU A 141 -5.67 -6.85 -17.96
C LEU A 141 -7.04 -7.50 -18.16
N VAL A 142 -8.00 -6.79 -18.77
CA VAL A 142 -9.32 -7.37 -19.09
C VAL A 142 -9.16 -8.61 -19.96
N GLY A 143 -8.36 -8.55 -21.03
CA GLY A 143 -8.11 -9.70 -21.88
C GLY A 143 -7.43 -10.86 -21.15
N SER A 144 -6.50 -10.56 -20.25
CA SER A 144 -5.80 -11.55 -19.43
C SER A 144 -6.73 -12.22 -18.41
N PHE A 145 -7.61 -11.47 -17.75
CA PHE A 145 -8.55 -11.97 -16.75
C PHE A 145 -9.67 -12.81 -17.36
N LEU A 146 -10.27 -12.35 -18.46
CA LEU A 146 -11.35 -13.07 -19.14
C LEU A 146 -10.89 -14.38 -19.78
N ARG A 147 -9.61 -14.47 -20.18
CA ARG A 147 -9.04 -15.63 -20.89
C ARG A 147 -8.08 -16.47 -20.06
N GLN A 148 -7.99 -16.22 -18.75
CA GLN A 148 -7.12 -17.02 -17.88
C GLN A 148 -7.57 -18.49 -17.83
N ASP A 149 -6.62 -19.43 -17.93
CA ASP A 149 -6.85 -20.89 -17.89
C ASP A 149 -6.58 -21.49 -16.50
N TYR A 150 -6.78 -20.69 -15.44
CA TYR A 150 -6.47 -21.09 -14.07
C TYR A 150 -7.67 -21.72 -13.33
N ARG A 151 -7.40 -22.78 -12.58
CA ARG A 151 -8.36 -23.44 -11.66
C ARG A 151 -8.45 -22.70 -10.32
N GLY A 152 -9.60 -22.77 -9.66
CA GLY A 152 -9.84 -22.25 -8.30
C GLY A 152 -10.93 -21.18 -8.22
N ARG A 153 -11.44 -20.91 -7.01
CA ARG A 153 -12.54 -19.95 -6.78
C ARG A 153 -12.18 -18.53 -7.22
N LEU A 154 -10.99 -18.03 -6.84
CA LEU A 154 -10.53 -16.69 -7.20
C LEU A 154 -10.43 -16.50 -8.72
N ALA A 155 -9.80 -17.44 -9.43
CA ALA A 155 -9.69 -17.39 -10.89
C ALA A 155 -11.05 -17.48 -11.59
N LEU A 156 -12.03 -18.18 -11.01
CA LEU A 156 -13.39 -18.25 -11.54
C LEU A 156 -14.12 -16.90 -11.39
N VAL A 157 -14.01 -16.27 -10.22
CA VAL A 157 -14.59 -14.95 -9.94
C VAL A 157 -13.96 -13.89 -10.86
N VAL A 158 -12.63 -13.84 -10.94
CA VAL A 158 -11.90 -12.88 -11.80
C VAL A 158 -12.17 -13.09 -13.29
N ARG A 159 -12.63 -14.28 -13.73
CA ARG A 159 -13.01 -14.53 -15.13
C ARG A 159 -14.36 -13.92 -15.50
N GLN A 160 -15.22 -13.59 -14.53
CA GLN A 160 -16.52 -12.98 -14.84
C GLN A 160 -16.32 -11.53 -15.29
N PRO A 161 -16.83 -11.10 -16.45
CA PRO A 161 -16.77 -9.71 -16.91
C PRO A 161 -17.10 -8.68 -15.84
N LEU A 162 -18.15 -8.94 -15.05
CA LEU A 162 -18.62 -8.04 -13.97
C LEU A 162 -17.54 -7.75 -12.92
N VAL A 163 -16.60 -8.67 -12.71
CA VAL A 163 -15.45 -8.49 -11.81
C VAL A 163 -14.21 -8.07 -12.59
N ALA A 164 -13.95 -8.72 -13.73
CA ALA A 164 -12.75 -8.52 -14.54
C ALA A 164 -12.59 -7.08 -15.01
N GLY A 165 -13.67 -6.44 -15.46
CA GLY A 165 -13.66 -5.05 -15.95
C GLY A 165 -13.25 -4.07 -14.84
N PRO A 166 -14.09 -3.89 -13.80
CA PRO A 166 -13.79 -2.97 -12.70
C PRO A 166 -12.46 -3.26 -12.01
N LEU A 167 -12.10 -4.54 -11.82
CA LEU A 167 -10.81 -4.92 -11.25
C LEU A 167 -9.64 -4.53 -12.16
N ALA A 168 -9.73 -4.74 -13.47
CA ALA A 168 -8.71 -4.32 -14.41
C ALA A 168 -8.57 -2.79 -14.45
N MET A 169 -9.68 -2.05 -14.36
CA MET A 169 -9.65 -0.60 -14.31
C MET A 169 -8.97 -0.11 -13.03
N ALA A 170 -9.36 -0.64 -11.87
CA ALA A 170 -8.75 -0.32 -10.58
C ALA A 170 -7.24 -0.65 -10.52
N LEU A 171 -6.80 -1.71 -11.20
CA LEU A 171 -5.38 -2.07 -11.28
C LEU A 171 -4.60 -1.24 -12.32
N ALA A 172 -5.30 -0.59 -13.26
CA ALA A 172 -4.69 0.28 -14.25
C ALA A 172 -4.60 1.74 -13.80
N THR A 173 -5.48 2.21 -12.91
CA THR A 173 -5.50 3.60 -12.42
C THR A 173 -4.22 4.06 -11.69
N PRO A 174 -3.39 3.21 -11.05
CA PRO A 174 -2.10 3.67 -10.52
C PRO A 174 -1.16 4.23 -11.59
N LEU A 175 -1.26 3.78 -12.86
CA LEU A 175 -0.48 4.37 -13.96
C LEU A 175 -0.94 5.80 -14.26
N LEU A 176 -2.24 6.07 -14.14
CA LEU A 176 -2.80 7.42 -14.28
C LEU A 176 -2.32 8.33 -13.15
N LEU A 177 -2.34 7.84 -11.90
CA LEU A 177 -1.82 8.58 -10.74
C LEU A 177 -0.36 8.97 -10.95
N LEU A 178 0.48 8.01 -11.34
CA LEU A 178 1.91 8.27 -11.57
C LEU A 178 2.12 9.25 -12.73
N SER A 179 1.29 9.17 -13.78
CA SER A 179 1.31 10.11 -14.89
C SER A 179 1.02 11.55 -14.43
N ILE A 180 -0.09 11.76 -13.73
CA ILE A 180 -0.49 13.07 -13.19
C ILE A 180 0.56 13.59 -12.21
N PHE A 181 1.12 12.72 -11.35
CA PHE A 181 2.16 13.08 -10.40
C PHE A 181 3.44 13.57 -11.10
N THR A 182 3.93 12.87 -12.13
CA THR A 182 5.16 13.28 -12.83
C THR A 182 5.03 14.64 -13.50
N ARG A 183 3.83 14.99 -13.96
CA ARG A 183 3.50 16.30 -14.52
C ARG A 183 3.49 17.42 -13.48
N ALA A 184 2.97 17.13 -12.30
CA ALA A 184 2.94 18.08 -11.20
C ALA A 184 4.20 18.04 -10.33
N SER A 185 5.21 17.22 -10.68
CA SER A 185 6.36 16.90 -9.81
C SER A 185 7.15 18.11 -9.31
N ASP A 186 7.19 19.21 -10.06
CA ASP A 186 7.81 20.48 -9.65
C ASP A 186 7.17 21.05 -8.37
N SER A 187 5.91 20.71 -8.09
CA SER A 187 5.13 21.16 -6.93
C SER A 187 5.27 20.21 -5.72
N GLY A 188 6.13 19.20 -5.77
CA GLY A 188 6.47 18.33 -4.64
C GLY A 188 5.26 17.60 -4.03
N LEU A 189 4.93 17.87 -2.77
CA LEU A 189 3.78 17.24 -2.09
C LEU A 189 2.43 17.66 -2.67
N ALA A 190 2.31 18.84 -3.29
CA ALA A 190 1.07 19.27 -3.96
C ALA A 190 0.83 18.41 -5.19
N ALA A 191 1.90 17.97 -5.83
CA ALA A 191 1.81 17.05 -6.96
C ALA A 191 1.09 15.77 -6.55
N LEU A 192 1.40 15.26 -5.36
CA LEU A 192 0.80 14.03 -4.84
C LEU A 192 -0.65 14.26 -4.42
N ASP A 193 -0.94 15.33 -3.68
CA ASP A 193 -2.33 15.69 -3.31
C ASP A 193 -3.20 15.87 -4.57
N TYR A 194 -2.72 16.66 -5.53
CA TYR A 194 -3.37 16.87 -6.81
C TYR A 194 -3.55 15.57 -7.59
N ALA A 195 -2.51 14.75 -7.72
CA ALA A 195 -2.59 13.49 -8.45
C ALA A 195 -3.58 12.53 -7.82
N VAL A 196 -3.64 12.43 -6.49
CA VAL A 196 -4.60 11.58 -5.77
C VAL A 196 -6.02 12.10 -5.95
N ASN A 197 -6.25 13.41 -5.77
CA ASN A 197 -7.58 14.00 -5.91
C ASN A 197 -8.10 13.88 -7.35
N LEU A 198 -7.26 14.18 -8.35
CA LEU A 198 -7.65 14.10 -9.76
C LEU A 198 -7.84 12.64 -10.22
N THR A 199 -6.98 11.71 -9.76
CA THR A 199 -7.17 10.28 -10.04
C THR A 199 -8.43 9.77 -9.36
N GLY A 200 -8.70 10.18 -8.12
CA GLY A 200 -9.91 9.82 -7.37
C GLY A 200 -11.18 10.31 -8.06
N ALA A 201 -11.18 11.56 -8.52
CA ALA A 201 -12.27 12.15 -9.28
C ALA A 201 -12.56 11.39 -10.59
N ASN A 202 -11.52 10.90 -11.27
CA ASN A 202 -11.65 10.11 -12.50
C ASN A 202 -11.89 8.61 -12.26
N LEU A 203 -11.57 8.09 -11.08
CA LEU A 203 -11.70 6.66 -10.75
C LEU A 203 -13.16 6.22 -10.77
N ILE A 204 -14.06 6.97 -10.13
CA ILE A 204 -15.48 6.61 -10.07
C ILE A 204 -16.12 6.56 -11.47
N PRO A 205 -16.01 7.61 -12.32
CA PRO A 205 -16.46 7.54 -13.72
C PRO A 205 -15.86 6.38 -14.49
N ALA A 206 -14.55 6.14 -14.37
CA ALA A 206 -13.87 5.07 -15.07
C ALA A 206 -14.34 3.67 -14.63
N LEU A 207 -14.62 3.48 -13.34
CA LEU A 207 -15.20 2.25 -12.81
C LEU A 207 -16.62 2.03 -13.30
N LEU A 208 -17.46 3.08 -13.32
CA LEU A 208 -18.83 3.01 -13.84
C LEU A 208 -18.84 2.70 -15.35
N GLU A 209 -17.98 3.37 -16.12
CA GLU A 209 -17.76 3.10 -17.54
C GLU A 209 -17.34 1.64 -17.76
N SER A 210 -16.35 1.15 -17.00
CA SER A 210 -15.91 -0.24 -17.12
C SER A 210 -16.98 -1.24 -16.68
N LEU A 211 -17.80 -0.91 -15.68
CA LEU A 211 -18.90 -1.74 -15.20
C LEU A 211 -20.00 -1.84 -16.26
N GLY A 212 -20.34 -0.72 -16.92
CA GLY A 212 -21.29 -0.70 -18.04
C GLY A 212 -20.85 -1.62 -19.18
N ALA A 213 -19.59 -1.51 -19.59
CA ALA A 213 -19.01 -2.42 -20.58
C ALA A 213 -19.04 -3.90 -20.13
N ALA A 214 -18.69 -4.14 -18.86
CA ALA A 214 -18.71 -5.48 -18.28
C ALA A 214 -20.12 -6.10 -18.24
N ILE A 215 -21.15 -5.32 -17.94
CA ILE A 215 -22.56 -5.77 -17.94
C ILE A 215 -22.96 -6.22 -19.36
N ILE A 216 -22.60 -5.46 -20.39
CA ILE A 216 -22.90 -5.81 -21.78
C ILE A 216 -22.22 -7.13 -22.17
N VAL A 217 -20.92 -7.28 -21.86
CA VAL A 217 -20.18 -8.54 -22.14
C VAL A 217 -20.75 -9.71 -21.33
N GLN A 218 -21.14 -9.48 -20.07
CA GLN A 218 -21.78 -10.49 -19.23
C GLN A 218 -23.14 -10.93 -19.80
N ALA A 219 -23.95 -10.00 -20.30
CA ALA A 219 -25.22 -10.29 -20.95
C ALA A 219 -25.02 -11.16 -22.20
N ILE A 220 -24.01 -10.86 -23.02
CA ILE A 220 -23.64 -11.69 -24.17
C ILE A 220 -23.23 -13.11 -23.73
N TYR A 221 -22.51 -13.25 -22.61
CA TYR A 221 -22.13 -14.56 -22.06
C TYR A 221 -23.31 -15.37 -21.48
N MET A 222 -24.39 -14.69 -21.09
CA MET A 222 -25.64 -15.32 -20.65
C MET A 222 -26.49 -15.75 -21.86
N LEU A 223 -26.66 -14.87 -22.85
CA LEU A 223 -27.41 -15.13 -24.08
C LEU A 223 -26.74 -16.21 -24.95
N SER A 224 -25.41 -16.24 -25.00
CA SER A 224 -24.64 -17.16 -25.82
C SER A 224 -23.47 -17.76 -25.03
N PRO A 225 -23.71 -18.80 -24.22
CA PRO A 225 -22.66 -19.48 -23.45
C PRO A 225 -21.53 -20.03 -24.32
N ARG A 226 -21.80 -20.24 -25.62
CA ARG A 226 -20.80 -20.71 -26.58
C ARG A 226 -19.65 -19.72 -26.81
N LEU A 227 -19.91 -18.43 -26.64
CA LEU A 227 -18.96 -17.33 -26.84
C LEU A 227 -17.99 -17.14 -25.67
N ARG A 228 -18.13 -17.90 -24.58
CA ARG A 228 -17.20 -17.87 -23.45
C ARG A 228 -15.82 -18.37 -23.88
N PRO A 229 -14.74 -17.58 -23.74
CA PRO A 229 -13.41 -17.95 -24.22
C PRO A 229 -12.83 -19.18 -23.53
N VAL A 230 -13.08 -19.34 -22.23
CA VAL A 230 -12.58 -20.46 -21.42
C VAL A 230 -13.74 -21.10 -20.65
N ARG A 231 -14.16 -22.29 -21.09
CA ARG A 231 -15.26 -23.04 -20.46
C ARG A 231 -14.78 -23.93 -19.31
N THR A 232 -13.65 -24.58 -19.49
CA THR A 232 -13.01 -25.45 -18.51
C THR A 232 -11.56 -25.01 -18.34
N ALA A 233 -11.13 -24.86 -17.08
CA ALA A 233 -9.77 -24.44 -16.75
C ALA A 233 -8.91 -25.66 -16.42
N TYR A 234 -7.72 -25.76 -17.00
CA TYR A 234 -6.86 -26.94 -16.82
C TYR A 234 -5.60 -26.67 -16.01
N ARG A 235 -5.12 -25.42 -15.96
CA ARG A 235 -3.83 -25.09 -15.34
C ARG A 235 -4.00 -24.65 -13.89
N SER A 236 -3.06 -25.04 -13.04
CA SER A 236 -2.96 -24.48 -11.69
C SER A 236 -2.38 -23.05 -11.76
N PRO A 237 -2.94 -22.10 -11.00
CA PRO A 237 -2.41 -20.74 -10.92
C PRO A 237 -0.92 -20.71 -10.52
N PRO A 238 -0.15 -19.69 -10.96
CA PRO A 238 1.27 -19.60 -10.63
C PRO A 238 1.53 -19.47 -9.12
N TYR A 239 0.60 -18.87 -8.37
CA TYR A 239 0.69 -18.68 -6.92
C TYR A 239 0.41 -19.97 -6.12
N THR A 240 -0.13 -21.03 -6.73
CA THR A 240 -0.35 -22.31 -6.02
C THR A 240 0.77 -23.32 -6.25
N ARG A 241 1.77 -22.99 -7.09
CA ARG A 241 2.83 -23.94 -7.46
C ARG A 241 3.82 -24.21 -6.34
N THR A 242 4.15 -23.19 -5.56
CA THR A 242 5.09 -23.29 -4.43
C THR A 242 4.57 -22.46 -3.26
N LEU A 243 4.87 -22.88 -2.03
CA LEU A 243 4.52 -22.12 -0.83
C LEU A 243 5.12 -20.71 -0.88
N ASN A 244 6.34 -20.57 -1.40
CA ASN A 244 6.99 -19.27 -1.59
C ASN A 244 6.19 -18.33 -2.50
N ARG A 245 5.78 -18.78 -3.70
CA ARG A 245 4.96 -17.96 -4.61
C ARG A 245 3.60 -17.62 -4.02
N ARG A 246 3.03 -18.52 -3.22
CA ARG A 246 1.75 -18.29 -2.53
C ARG A 246 1.86 -17.15 -1.53
N LEU A 247 2.90 -17.16 -0.70
CA LEU A 247 3.14 -16.14 0.31
C LEU A 247 3.53 -14.80 -0.34
N LEU A 248 4.37 -14.80 -1.39
CA LEU A 248 4.69 -13.58 -2.12
C LEU A 248 3.46 -12.95 -2.77
N PHE A 249 2.61 -13.76 -3.40
CA PHE A 249 1.38 -13.27 -4.02
C PHE A 249 0.37 -12.73 -2.99
N LEU A 250 0.46 -13.17 -1.73
CA LEU A 250 -0.38 -12.67 -0.64
C LEU A 250 0.19 -11.39 -0.02
N PHE A 251 1.46 -11.42 0.39
CA PHE A 251 2.05 -10.35 1.19
C PHE A 251 2.53 -9.16 0.37
N VAL A 252 3.10 -9.36 -0.82
CA VAL A 252 3.65 -8.23 -1.60
C VAL A 252 2.55 -7.24 -1.98
N PRO A 253 1.40 -7.65 -2.55
CA PRO A 253 0.32 -6.71 -2.83
C PRO A 253 -0.23 -6.05 -1.56
N LEU A 254 -0.35 -6.80 -0.45
CA LEU A 254 -0.80 -6.27 0.83
C LEU A 254 0.12 -5.16 1.35
N ILE A 255 1.43 -5.36 1.28
CA ILE A 255 2.45 -4.38 1.71
C ILE A 255 2.45 -3.17 0.80
N LEU A 256 2.38 -3.37 -0.51
CA LEU A 256 2.28 -2.25 -1.46
C LEU A 256 1.02 -1.42 -1.21
N THR A 257 -0.11 -2.08 -0.93
CA THR A 257 -1.38 -1.42 -0.61
C THR A 257 -1.30 -0.67 0.72
N MET A 258 -0.78 -1.31 1.77
CA MET A 258 -0.55 -0.67 3.08
C MET A 258 0.42 0.50 2.98
N THR A 259 1.50 0.36 2.22
CA THR A 259 2.47 1.44 1.97
C THR A 259 1.79 2.60 1.25
N PHE A 260 1.01 2.33 0.20
CA PHE A 260 0.29 3.38 -0.50
C PHE A 260 -0.71 4.10 0.41
N ILE A 261 -1.51 3.36 1.19
CA ILE A 261 -2.45 3.92 2.16
C ILE A 261 -1.72 4.77 3.19
N LEU A 262 -0.58 4.31 3.69
CA LEU A 262 0.19 5.03 4.71
C LEU A 262 0.86 6.28 4.12
N VAL A 263 1.36 6.24 2.87
CA VAL A 263 1.89 7.43 2.17
C VAL A 263 0.80 8.49 2.07
N TYR A 264 -0.40 8.08 1.64
CA TYR A 264 -1.55 8.97 1.54
C TYR A 264 -1.94 9.52 2.91
N ALA A 265 -2.07 8.65 3.92
CA ALA A 265 -2.46 9.05 5.28
C ALA A 265 -1.47 10.04 5.89
N VAL A 266 -0.16 9.78 5.78
CA VAL A 266 0.90 10.71 6.22
C VAL A 266 0.76 12.03 5.48
N THR A 267 0.73 12.02 4.15
CA THR A 267 0.63 13.25 3.34
C THR A 267 -0.61 14.07 3.70
N ALA A 268 -1.79 13.44 3.71
CA ALA A 268 -3.07 14.09 3.99
C ALA A 268 -3.19 14.59 5.43
N THR A 269 -2.55 13.91 6.40
CA THR A 269 -2.55 14.35 7.80
C THR A 269 -1.61 15.54 7.98
N THR A 270 -0.41 15.45 7.41
CA THR A 270 0.60 16.52 7.52
C THR A 270 0.13 17.79 6.82
N LEU A 271 -0.51 17.66 5.65
CA LEU A 271 -1.10 18.79 4.94
C LEU A 271 -2.24 19.43 5.74
N ARG A 272 -3.16 18.63 6.32
CA ARG A 272 -4.24 19.15 7.16
C ARG A 272 -3.72 19.88 8.41
N MET A 273 -2.71 19.34 9.07
CA MET A 273 -2.07 19.97 10.23
C MET A 273 -1.43 21.31 9.81
N ALA A 274 -0.67 21.34 8.71
CA ALA A 274 -0.06 22.56 8.20
C ALA A 274 -1.12 23.61 7.83
N THR A 275 -2.20 23.22 7.13
CA THR A 275 -3.31 24.12 6.79
C THR A 275 -3.94 24.71 8.04
N GLN A 276 -4.23 23.90 9.06
CA GLN A 276 -4.82 24.39 10.31
C GLN A 276 -3.91 25.34 11.06
N GLU A 277 -2.60 25.06 11.11
CA GLU A 277 -1.62 25.93 11.75
C GLU A 277 -1.54 27.28 11.04
N VAL A 278 -1.49 27.27 9.70
CA VAL A 278 -1.48 28.48 8.87
C VAL A 278 -2.77 29.29 9.04
N ILE A 279 -3.95 28.65 8.99
CA ILE A 279 -5.23 29.34 9.26
C ILE A 279 -5.23 29.97 10.65
N SER A 280 -4.69 29.26 11.65
CA SER A 280 -4.61 29.80 13.03
C SER A 280 -3.75 31.05 13.12
N GLU A 281 -2.73 31.17 12.28
CA GLU A 281 -1.83 32.32 12.21
C GLU A 281 -2.46 33.48 11.46
N MET A 282 -3.07 33.22 10.30
CA MET A 282 -3.89 34.20 9.59
C MET A 282 -4.98 34.78 10.51
N ALA A 283 -5.63 33.93 11.31
CA ALA A 283 -6.63 34.36 12.28
C ALA A 283 -6.05 35.21 13.43
N ARG A 284 -4.78 35.00 13.82
CA ARG A 284 -4.10 35.84 14.81
C ARG A 284 -3.76 37.21 14.23
N ASP A 285 -3.21 37.24 13.03
CA ASP A 285 -2.79 38.47 12.35
C ASP A 285 -4.01 39.32 11.98
N ALA A 286 -5.05 38.70 11.42
CA ALA A 286 -6.30 39.38 11.09
C ALA A 286 -6.99 39.97 12.32
N HIS A 287 -7.01 39.23 13.43
CA HIS A 287 -7.60 39.73 14.68
C HIS A 287 -6.78 40.89 15.27
N SER A 288 -5.44 40.82 15.20
CA SER A 288 -4.57 41.90 15.67
C SER A 288 -4.79 43.19 14.87
N ALA A 289 -4.92 43.08 13.54
CA ALA A 289 -5.28 44.23 12.71
C ALA A 289 -6.72 44.71 12.93
N ALA A 290 -7.65 43.82 13.27
CA ALA A 290 -9.04 44.18 13.58
C ALA A 290 -9.13 45.06 14.83
N GLU A 291 -8.28 44.82 15.83
CA GLU A 291 -8.20 45.65 17.04
C GLU A 291 -7.66 47.07 16.77
N GLU A 292 -6.89 47.27 15.68
CA GLU A 292 -6.40 48.60 15.29
C GLU A 292 -7.46 49.48 14.62
N ILE A 293 -8.52 48.90 14.04
CA ILE A 293 -9.58 49.63 13.33
C ILE A 293 -10.40 50.53 14.27
N PRO A 294 -10.95 50.03 15.40
CA PRO A 294 -11.62 50.90 16.36
C PRO A 294 -10.69 52.01 16.86
N TYR A 295 -9.41 51.70 17.09
CA TYR A 295 -8.43 52.70 17.52
C TYR A 295 -8.24 53.81 16.48
N PHE A 296 -8.16 53.47 15.18
CA PHE A 296 -8.09 54.44 14.09
C PHE A 296 -9.31 55.37 14.08
N ILE A 297 -10.52 54.81 14.16
CA ILE A 297 -11.76 55.59 14.13
C ILE A 297 -11.88 56.49 15.37
N HIS A 298 -11.66 55.96 16.57
CA HIS A 298 -11.74 56.73 17.80
C HIS A 298 -10.66 57.82 17.88
N THR A 299 -9.46 57.57 17.36
CA THR A 299 -8.40 58.58 17.30
C THR A 299 -8.80 59.73 16.38
N GLY A 300 -9.35 59.45 15.20
CA GLY A 300 -9.84 60.48 14.29
C GLY A 300 -10.96 61.33 14.90
N GLN A 301 -11.97 60.68 15.49
CA GLN A 301 -13.05 61.39 16.18
C GLN A 301 -12.53 62.23 17.34
N GLY A 302 -11.72 61.66 18.23
CA GLY A 302 -11.20 62.35 19.41
C GLY A 302 -10.30 63.53 19.06
N LEU A 303 -9.44 63.41 18.04
CA LEU A 303 -8.63 64.53 17.57
C LEU A 303 -9.49 65.66 17.01
N LEU A 304 -10.51 65.33 16.21
CA LEU A 304 -11.37 66.35 15.63
C LEU A 304 -12.28 67.03 16.66
N GLU A 305 -12.74 66.29 17.68
CA GLU A 305 -13.43 66.81 18.87
C GLU A 305 -12.52 67.68 19.74
N GLU A 306 -11.25 67.32 19.89
CA GLU A 306 -10.28 68.17 20.59
C GLU A 306 -10.04 69.47 19.82
N PHE A 307 -9.92 69.40 18.49
CA PHE A 307 -9.74 70.57 17.64
C PHE A 307 -10.98 71.47 17.64
N SER A 308 -12.20 70.92 17.60
CA SER A 308 -13.44 71.71 17.58
C SER A 308 -13.69 72.50 18.87
N ASN A 309 -13.13 72.06 19.99
CA ASN A 309 -13.29 72.69 21.31
C ASN A 309 -12.43 73.95 21.53
N ASP A 310 -11.67 74.40 20.52
CA ASP A 310 -10.81 75.58 20.66
C ASP A 310 -11.56 76.89 20.38
N GLU A 311 -11.55 77.79 21.37
CA GLU A 311 -12.24 79.09 21.31
C GLU A 311 -11.78 79.98 20.14
N ARG A 312 -10.56 79.77 19.62
CA ARG A 312 -10.04 80.56 18.50
C ARG A 312 -10.73 80.26 17.17
N LEU A 313 -11.43 79.14 17.05
CA LEU A 313 -12.22 78.79 15.86
C LEU A 313 -13.44 79.70 15.65
N GLN A 314 -13.81 80.51 16.65
CA GLN A 314 -14.92 81.47 16.57
C GLN A 314 -14.49 82.87 16.10
N THR A 315 -13.18 83.06 15.82
CA THR A 315 -12.66 84.37 15.39
C THR A 315 -13.10 84.68 13.96
N GLN A 316 -13.47 85.93 13.67
CA GLN A 316 -13.78 86.38 12.29
C GLN A 316 -12.53 86.64 11.42
N ASP A 317 -11.32 86.45 11.96
CA ASP A 317 -10.06 86.66 11.24
C ASP A 317 -9.64 85.39 10.49
N GLN A 318 -9.80 85.42 9.17
CA GLN A 318 -9.51 84.29 8.29
C GLN A 318 -8.03 83.86 8.33
N ALA A 319 -7.10 84.82 8.50
CA ALA A 319 -5.67 84.49 8.60
C ALA A 319 -5.35 83.76 9.92
N ALA A 320 -6.07 84.07 11.00
CA ALA A 320 -5.95 83.38 12.27
C ALA A 320 -6.53 81.96 12.23
N LEU A 321 -7.66 81.77 11.51
CA LEU A 321 -8.27 80.46 11.29
C LEU A 321 -7.38 79.53 10.46
N ASP A 322 -6.83 80.01 9.35
CA ASP A 322 -5.95 79.19 8.48
C ASP A 322 -4.65 78.79 9.20
N GLU A 323 -4.02 79.71 9.93
CA GLU A 323 -2.84 79.42 10.75
C GLU A 323 -3.16 78.42 11.87
N ARG A 324 -4.40 78.43 12.38
CA ARG A 324 -4.85 77.46 13.37
C ARG A 324 -5.01 76.07 12.76
N LEU A 325 -5.78 75.94 11.68
CA LEU A 325 -5.95 74.65 10.98
C LEU A 325 -4.60 74.08 10.55
N ARG A 326 -3.66 74.92 10.13
CA ARG A 326 -2.28 74.52 9.83
C ARG A 326 -1.55 73.92 11.03
N ARG A 327 -1.73 74.46 12.23
CA ARG A 327 -1.11 73.93 13.45
C ARG A 327 -1.75 72.61 13.86
N ASP A 328 -3.07 72.52 13.84
CA ASP A 328 -3.81 71.32 14.23
C ASP A 328 -3.47 70.15 13.30
N LEU A 329 -3.47 70.39 11.99
CA LEU A 329 -3.08 69.39 11.00
C LEU A 329 -1.61 68.94 11.14
N ARG A 330 -0.71 69.82 11.56
CA ARG A 330 0.71 69.48 11.80
C ARG A 330 0.98 68.89 13.18
N ALA A 331 0.06 69.01 14.12
CA ALA A 331 0.24 68.53 15.50
C ALA A 331 0.26 67.01 15.53
N VAL A 332 -0.68 66.38 14.81
CA VAL A 332 -0.77 64.93 14.65
C VAL A 332 -1.00 64.60 13.19
N ALA A 333 -0.11 63.81 12.60
CA ALA A 333 -0.23 63.33 11.22
C ALA A 333 -1.35 62.27 11.14
N PHE A 334 -2.59 62.73 11.13
CA PHE A 334 -3.79 61.91 10.97
C PHE A 334 -4.68 62.43 9.83
N PHE A 335 -4.92 63.74 9.78
CA PHE A 335 -5.70 64.36 8.72
C PHE A 335 -4.79 64.97 7.64
N ASP A 336 -5.22 64.86 6.39
CA ASP A 336 -4.56 65.45 5.23
C ASP A 336 -5.18 66.81 4.86
N GLN A 337 -6.43 67.02 5.28
CA GLN A 337 -7.14 68.27 5.09
C GLN A 337 -8.13 68.53 6.24
N LEU A 338 -8.19 69.77 6.70
CA LEU A 338 -9.21 70.28 7.62
C LEU A 338 -10.04 71.36 6.93
N LEU A 339 -11.36 71.31 7.09
CA LEU A 339 -12.31 72.32 6.60
C LEU A 339 -13.22 72.76 7.74
N LEU A 340 -13.36 74.07 7.92
CA LEU A 340 -14.26 74.68 8.89
C LEU A 340 -15.47 75.26 8.15
N PHE A 341 -16.67 74.93 8.62
CA PHE A 341 -17.95 75.39 8.06
C PHE A 341 -18.69 76.28 9.06
N ASP A 342 -19.44 77.26 8.54
CA ASP A 342 -20.41 78.03 9.32
C ASP A 342 -21.74 77.27 9.52
N SER A 343 -22.69 77.89 10.22
CA SER A 343 -24.04 77.36 10.44
C SER A 343 -24.87 77.20 9.16
N ASP A 344 -24.52 77.91 8.09
CA ASP A 344 -25.17 77.82 6.77
C ASP A 344 -24.52 76.76 5.86
N GLY A 345 -23.46 76.10 6.34
CA GLY A 345 -22.71 75.08 5.61
C GLY A 345 -21.72 75.63 4.57
N GLN A 346 -21.35 76.92 4.64
CA GLN A 346 -20.30 77.51 3.81
C GLN A 346 -18.92 77.35 4.46
N ILE A 347 -17.88 77.23 3.64
CA ILE A 347 -16.50 77.06 4.11
C ILE A 347 -15.97 78.41 4.62
N LEU A 348 -15.63 78.48 5.91
CA LEU A 348 -14.99 79.63 6.56
C LEU A 348 -13.47 79.62 6.37
N ALA A 349 -12.86 78.45 6.57
CA ALA A 349 -11.42 78.25 6.48
C ALA A 349 -11.10 76.82 6.03
N MET A 350 -9.96 76.65 5.37
CA MET A 350 -9.48 75.32 4.94
C MET A 350 -7.96 75.27 4.94
N TYR A 351 -7.39 74.13 5.31
CA TYR A 351 -5.97 73.88 5.17
C TYR A 351 -5.69 72.43 4.78
N PRO A 352 -4.79 72.16 3.80
CA PRO A 352 -4.10 73.13 2.95
C PRO A 352 -5.03 73.87 1.99
N GLN A 353 -4.64 75.06 1.53
CA GLN A 353 -5.37 75.83 0.51
C GLN A 353 -5.16 75.25 -0.90
N GLU A 354 -5.99 75.64 -1.87
CA GLU A 354 -5.78 75.31 -3.28
C GLU A 354 -4.39 75.74 -3.77
N PRO A 355 -3.72 74.97 -4.65
CA PRO A 355 -4.21 73.77 -5.34
C PRO A 355 -4.02 72.47 -4.55
N SER A 356 -3.44 72.51 -3.34
CA SER A 356 -3.12 71.30 -2.57
C SER A 356 -4.31 70.74 -1.78
N GLY A 357 -5.25 71.59 -1.36
CA GLY A 357 -6.52 71.15 -0.77
C GLY A 357 -7.67 71.14 -1.79
N ASP A 358 -8.67 70.31 -1.54
CA ASP A 358 -9.92 70.21 -2.32
C ASP A 358 -11.10 70.86 -1.57
N PRO A 359 -11.64 72.01 -1.99
CA PRO A 359 -12.80 72.61 -1.34
C PRO A 359 -14.13 71.94 -1.72
N GLU A 360 -14.15 71.12 -2.77
CA GLU A 360 -15.39 70.53 -3.25
C GLU A 360 -15.82 69.36 -2.36
N LEU A 361 -17.07 69.40 -1.91
CA LEU A 361 -17.69 68.34 -1.11
C LEU A 361 -18.37 67.31 -2.00
N THR A 362 -18.14 66.03 -1.72
CA THR A 362 -18.88 64.94 -2.35
C THR A 362 -20.36 64.95 -1.94
N ARG A 363 -21.22 64.28 -2.70
CA ARG A 363 -22.65 64.15 -2.35
C ARG A 363 -22.85 63.57 -0.94
N GLN A 364 -22.01 62.62 -0.56
CA GLN A 364 -22.08 61.98 0.75
C GLN A 364 -21.67 62.95 1.86
N GLU A 365 -20.56 63.66 1.69
CA GLU A 365 -20.10 64.66 2.67
C GLU A 365 -21.10 65.79 2.88
N LYS A 366 -21.77 66.27 1.82
CA LYS A 366 -22.83 67.28 1.94
C LYS A 366 -23.99 66.79 2.80
N THR A 367 -24.44 65.55 2.59
CA THR A 367 -25.52 64.97 3.41
C THR A 367 -25.10 64.80 4.86
N LEU A 368 -23.86 64.35 5.11
CA LEU A 368 -23.35 64.20 6.48
C LEU A 368 -23.16 65.55 7.18
N LEU A 369 -22.65 66.55 6.47
CA LEU A 369 -22.48 67.92 6.98
C LEU A 369 -23.83 68.50 7.41
N GLN A 370 -24.86 68.35 6.56
CA GLN A 370 -26.19 68.79 6.90
C GLN A 370 -26.73 68.09 8.16
N HIS A 371 -26.51 66.77 8.29
CA HIS A 371 -26.90 66.05 9.50
C HIS A 371 -26.16 66.53 10.75
N VAL A 372 -24.86 66.83 10.66
CA VAL A 372 -24.09 67.38 11.78
C VAL A 372 -24.63 68.74 12.20
N LEU A 373 -24.95 69.62 11.23
CA LEU A 373 -25.51 70.95 11.50
C LEU A 373 -26.94 70.91 12.05
N GLU A 374 -27.74 69.90 11.68
CA GLU A 374 -29.12 69.74 12.16
C GLU A 374 -29.23 69.05 13.53
N THR A 375 -28.33 68.10 13.81
CA THR A 375 -28.46 67.20 14.98
C THR A 375 -27.41 67.42 16.06
N GLY A 376 -26.32 68.12 15.76
CA GLY A 376 -25.16 68.23 16.64
C GLY A 376 -24.43 66.89 16.87
N ALA A 377 -24.75 65.83 16.11
CA ALA A 377 -24.12 64.53 16.30
C ALA A 377 -22.92 64.35 15.36
N THR A 378 -21.77 63.96 15.92
CA THR A 378 -20.56 63.57 15.15
C THR A 378 -20.90 62.51 14.09
N GLN A 379 -20.43 62.70 12.87
CA GLN A 379 -20.64 61.79 11.74
C GLN A 379 -19.31 61.34 11.12
N ILE A 380 -19.31 60.15 10.51
CA ILE A 380 -18.18 59.63 9.74
C ILE A 380 -18.71 59.14 8.38
N SER A 381 -18.01 59.47 7.31
CA SER A 381 -18.36 58.96 5.98
C SER A 381 -18.04 57.48 5.81
N THR A 382 -18.58 56.83 4.79
CA THR A 382 -17.95 55.61 4.27
C THR A 382 -16.71 56.01 3.48
N VAL A 383 -15.80 55.06 3.25
CA VAL A 383 -14.65 55.29 2.37
C VAL A 383 -15.17 55.59 0.97
N HIS A 384 -14.71 56.69 0.39
CA HIS A 384 -15.13 57.16 -0.92
C HIS A 384 -13.94 57.73 -1.69
N ARG A 385 -14.09 57.88 -3.01
CA ARG A 385 -13.08 58.56 -3.81
C ARG A 385 -13.26 60.06 -3.68
N SER A 386 -12.19 60.78 -3.36
CA SER A 386 -12.13 62.23 -3.52
C SER A 386 -12.29 62.60 -5.00
N LEU A 387 -12.52 63.88 -5.30
CA LEU A 387 -12.57 64.35 -6.69
C LEU A 387 -11.21 64.29 -7.38
N GLN A 388 -10.13 64.23 -6.59
CA GLN A 388 -8.76 63.98 -7.02
C GLN A 388 -8.45 62.47 -7.21
N GLY A 389 -9.38 61.58 -6.83
CA GLY A 389 -9.32 60.13 -7.09
C GLY A 389 -8.79 59.28 -5.93
N GLU A 390 -8.45 59.90 -4.80
CA GLU A 390 -7.82 59.28 -3.63
C GLU A 390 -8.86 58.61 -2.71
N ALA A 391 -8.47 57.52 -2.03
CA ALA A 391 -9.33 56.86 -1.04
C ALA A 391 -9.40 57.70 0.24
N THR A 392 -10.55 58.33 0.51
CA THR A 392 -10.70 59.28 1.61
C THR A 392 -11.79 58.86 2.59
N LEU A 393 -11.54 59.10 3.87
CA LEU A 393 -12.51 59.03 4.96
C LEU A 393 -12.66 60.42 5.60
N SER A 394 -13.89 60.87 5.76
CA SER A 394 -14.21 62.20 6.29
C SER A 394 -14.88 62.07 7.65
N PHE A 395 -14.29 62.72 8.64
CA PHE A 395 -14.82 62.87 9.99
C PHE A 395 -15.45 64.26 10.11
N LEU A 396 -16.63 64.36 10.72
CA LEU A 396 -17.33 65.63 10.90
C LEU A 396 -17.80 65.75 12.34
N VAL A 397 -17.45 66.85 12.99
CA VAL A 397 -17.78 67.14 14.40
C VAL A 397 -18.41 68.54 14.47
N PRO A 398 -19.47 68.76 15.27
CA PRO A 398 -20.01 70.10 15.48
C PRO A 398 -18.99 71.01 16.18
N VAL A 399 -19.01 72.30 15.83
CA VAL A 399 -18.28 73.33 16.58
C VAL A 399 -19.31 74.04 17.46
N GLU A 400 -19.19 73.86 18.76
CA GLU A 400 -20.08 74.44 19.75
C GLU A 400 -19.41 75.65 20.42
N ASP A 401 -20.22 76.65 20.75
CA ASP A 401 -19.76 77.75 21.56
C ASP A 401 -19.73 77.36 23.05
N LYS A 402 -18.57 77.48 23.69
CA LYS A 402 -18.38 77.16 25.10
C LYS A 402 -19.20 78.04 26.04
N GLU A 403 -19.52 79.27 25.66
CA GLU A 403 -20.26 80.19 26.52
C GLU A 403 -21.78 79.98 26.43
N THR A 404 -22.29 79.64 25.24
CA THR A 404 -23.73 79.53 24.97
C THR A 404 -24.23 78.09 24.80
N GLY A 405 -23.33 77.15 24.49
CA GLY A 405 -23.66 75.78 24.10
C GLY A 405 -24.35 75.69 22.74
N GLU A 406 -24.41 76.78 21.97
CA GLU A 406 -25.03 76.80 20.65
C GLU A 406 -24.03 76.33 19.58
N GLN A 407 -24.54 75.57 18.61
CA GLN A 407 -23.75 75.10 17.49
C GLN A 407 -23.49 76.25 16.51
N VAL A 408 -22.21 76.60 16.33
CA VAL A 408 -21.77 77.73 15.50
C VAL A 408 -21.33 77.28 14.09
N GLY A 409 -21.11 75.98 13.91
CA GLY A 409 -20.68 75.41 12.64
C GLY A 409 -20.30 73.93 12.76
N ALA A 410 -19.44 73.49 11.83
CA ALA A 410 -18.91 72.13 11.82
C ALA A 410 -17.44 72.11 11.38
N LEU A 411 -16.66 71.23 11.98
CA LEU A 411 -15.28 70.96 11.58
C LEU A 411 -15.23 69.60 10.89
N MET A 412 -14.63 69.56 9.70
CA MET A 412 -14.41 68.35 8.93
C MET A 412 -12.93 68.06 8.82
N GLY A 413 -12.55 66.82 9.11
CA GLY A 413 -11.21 66.31 8.85
C GLY A 413 -11.26 65.18 7.82
N ARG A 414 -10.55 65.34 6.71
CA ARG A 414 -10.34 64.30 5.70
C ARG A 414 -9.01 63.60 5.94
N THR A 415 -9.02 62.29 5.85
CA THR A 415 -7.81 61.47 5.86
C THR A 415 -7.79 60.54 4.65
N GLN A 416 -6.66 60.48 3.97
CA GLN A 416 -6.36 59.55 2.91
C GLN A 416 -5.94 58.21 3.55
N LEU A 417 -6.60 57.13 3.16
CA LEU A 417 -6.36 55.81 3.78
C LEU A 417 -4.98 55.25 3.42
N ASP A 418 -4.48 55.55 2.22
CA ASP A 418 -3.23 54.96 1.70
C ASP A 418 -2.00 55.44 2.45
N ASP A 419 -1.99 56.70 2.87
CA ASP A 419 -0.83 57.34 3.50
C ASP A 419 -0.98 57.51 5.02
N ASN A 420 -2.15 57.20 5.59
CA ASN A 420 -2.38 57.37 7.02
C ASN A 420 -1.47 56.45 7.86
N PRO A 421 -0.65 56.97 8.79
CA PRO A 421 0.32 56.18 9.54
C PRO A 421 -0.31 55.20 10.54
N VAL A 422 -1.53 55.46 11.01
CA VAL A 422 -2.24 54.55 11.90
C VAL A 422 -2.77 53.36 11.11
N LEU A 423 -3.44 53.60 9.98
CA LEU A 423 -3.95 52.52 9.14
C LEU A 423 -2.82 51.72 8.47
N ASN A 424 -1.71 52.37 8.12
CA ASN A 424 -0.54 51.70 7.57
C ASN A 424 0.12 50.72 8.56
N ARG A 425 0.00 50.93 9.87
CA ARG A 425 0.44 49.93 10.86
C ARG A 425 -0.46 48.68 10.82
N ALA A 426 -1.77 48.86 10.72
CA ALA A 426 -2.72 47.77 10.57
C ALA A 426 -2.50 47.01 9.25
N LEU A 427 -2.25 47.72 8.15
CA LEU A 427 -1.91 47.08 6.87
C LEU A 427 -0.56 46.36 6.92
N ALA A 428 0.44 46.93 7.60
CA ALA A 428 1.77 46.33 7.72
C ALA A 428 1.76 45.05 8.56
N SER A 429 0.91 44.95 9.60
CA SER A 429 0.74 43.72 10.38
C SER A 429 0.03 42.61 9.61
N LEU A 430 -0.74 42.97 8.57
CA LEU A 430 -1.37 42.06 7.63
C LEU A 430 -0.46 41.63 6.47
N GLN A 431 0.61 42.38 6.19
CA GLN A 431 1.60 41.98 5.22
C GLN A 431 2.56 40.96 5.84
N TRP A 432 3.02 40.02 5.01
CA TRP A 432 4.07 39.06 5.39
C TRP A 432 3.67 38.01 6.42
N THR A 433 2.38 37.70 6.61
CA THR A 433 1.98 36.46 7.28
C THR A 433 2.73 35.29 6.64
N ARG A 434 3.58 34.61 7.42
CA ARG A 434 4.53 33.58 6.92
C ARG A 434 5.33 34.02 5.68
N SER A 435 5.79 35.28 5.63
CA SER A 435 6.63 35.88 4.57
C SER A 435 6.02 36.02 3.16
N SER A 436 4.76 35.62 2.95
CA SER A 436 4.09 35.70 1.64
C SER A 436 2.62 36.12 1.71
N GLY A 437 2.08 36.31 2.91
CA GLY A 437 0.71 36.76 3.12
C GLY A 437 0.52 38.19 2.62
N ARG A 438 -0.57 38.40 1.90
CA ARG A 438 -1.03 39.70 1.43
C ARG A 438 -2.38 39.96 2.06
N GLY A 439 -2.45 40.91 2.99
CA GLY A 439 -3.72 41.31 3.57
C GLY A 439 -4.17 42.70 3.15
N PHE A 440 -5.46 42.94 3.25
CA PHE A 440 -6.11 44.20 2.89
C PHE A 440 -7.46 44.29 3.59
N ILE A 441 -8.06 45.47 3.55
CA ILE A 441 -9.35 45.75 4.18
C ILE A 441 -10.38 45.99 3.10
N VAL A 442 -11.56 45.42 3.27
CA VAL A 442 -12.72 45.64 2.40
C VAL A 442 -13.90 46.23 3.18
N ASP A 443 -14.76 46.97 2.49
CA ASP A 443 -16.03 47.43 3.04
C ASP A 443 -17.12 46.34 3.00
N GLN A 444 -18.32 46.69 3.48
CA GLN A 444 -19.52 45.85 3.45
C GLN A 444 -19.93 45.39 2.04
N ASP A 445 -19.60 46.18 1.01
CA ASP A 445 -19.87 45.94 -0.41
C ASP A 445 -18.76 45.12 -1.09
N TRP A 446 -17.83 44.57 -0.31
CA TRP A 446 -16.67 43.82 -0.80
C TRP A 446 -15.74 44.66 -1.69
N ARG A 447 -15.66 45.97 -1.46
CA ARG A 447 -14.72 46.86 -2.15
C ARG A 447 -13.47 47.04 -1.31
N ILE A 448 -12.32 46.93 -1.95
CA ILE A 448 -11.03 47.14 -1.29
C ILE A 448 -10.90 48.60 -0.88
N ILE A 449 -10.75 48.88 0.41
CA ILE A 449 -10.60 50.24 0.95
C ILE A 449 -9.18 50.56 1.40
N ALA A 450 -8.37 49.54 1.66
CA ALA A 450 -6.98 49.70 2.08
C ALA A 450 -6.16 48.52 1.56
N HIS A 451 -5.13 48.75 0.74
CA HIS A 451 -4.30 47.71 0.12
C HIS A 451 -2.87 48.22 -0.10
N SER A 452 -1.88 47.33 -0.10
CA SER A 452 -0.46 47.69 -0.36
C SER A 452 -0.17 48.16 -1.79
N ASP A 453 -1.15 48.06 -2.68
CA ASP A 453 -1.10 48.48 -4.07
C ASP A 453 -2.33 49.34 -4.31
N SER A 454 -2.10 50.64 -4.47
CA SER A 454 -3.15 51.65 -4.62
C SER A 454 -4.01 51.45 -5.88
N ASN A 455 -3.54 50.69 -6.87
CA ASN A 455 -4.31 50.40 -8.09
C ASN A 455 -5.52 49.49 -7.84
N LEU A 456 -5.50 48.72 -6.74
CA LEU A 456 -6.57 47.78 -6.40
C LEU A 456 -7.67 48.41 -5.55
N LEU A 457 -7.53 49.66 -5.11
CA LEU A 457 -8.53 50.35 -4.31
C LEU A 457 -9.85 50.51 -5.07
N PHE A 458 -10.94 50.35 -4.34
CA PHE A 458 -12.34 50.34 -4.81
C PHE A 458 -12.67 49.25 -5.85
N THR A 459 -11.74 48.33 -6.14
CA THR A 459 -12.09 47.13 -6.90
C THR A 459 -12.93 46.20 -6.03
N LYS A 460 -13.89 45.50 -6.65
CA LYS A 460 -14.70 44.50 -5.95
C LYS A 460 -13.91 43.21 -5.84
N TRP A 461 -13.76 42.71 -4.63
CA TRP A 461 -13.13 41.43 -4.33
C TRP A 461 -14.03 40.65 -3.39
N TYR A 462 -14.48 39.47 -3.80
CA TYR A 462 -15.35 38.63 -2.99
C TYR A 462 -14.85 37.18 -3.02
N VAL A 463 -15.17 36.43 -1.97
CA VAL A 463 -14.95 34.98 -1.93
C VAL A 463 -16.19 34.28 -2.46
N ASP A 464 -16.00 33.19 -3.21
CA ASP A 464 -17.09 32.31 -3.60
C ASP A 464 -17.62 31.52 -2.38
N GLU A 465 -18.59 32.13 -1.69
CA GLU A 465 -19.28 31.56 -0.53
C GLU A 465 -20.16 30.35 -0.86
N SER A 466 -20.28 29.95 -2.14
CA SER A 466 -21.01 28.72 -2.49
C SER A 466 -20.34 27.46 -1.95
N ASN A 467 -19.04 27.51 -1.64
CA ASN A 467 -18.30 26.44 -1.00
C ASN A 467 -18.31 26.62 0.53
N PRO A 468 -18.48 25.54 1.32
CA PRO A 468 -18.39 25.64 2.77
C PRO A 468 -16.97 26.07 3.20
N PRO A 469 -16.84 26.86 4.29
CA PRO A 469 -15.53 27.25 4.80
C PRO A 469 -14.76 26.01 5.27
N ILE A 470 -13.46 26.01 5.03
CA ILE A 470 -12.53 24.94 5.42
C ILE A 470 -12.37 24.91 6.94
N ALA A 471 -12.33 26.10 7.55
CA ALA A 471 -12.30 26.26 8.99
C ALA A 471 -12.88 27.62 9.38
N THR A 472 -13.48 27.67 10.57
CA THR A 472 -13.86 28.91 11.25
C THR A 472 -13.01 29.02 12.49
N VAL A 473 -12.20 30.06 12.59
CA VAL A 473 -11.23 30.26 13.69
C VAL A 473 -11.31 31.71 14.13
N ARG A 474 -11.50 31.95 15.43
CA ARG A 474 -11.60 33.30 16.04
C ARG A 474 -12.63 34.21 15.34
N GLY A 475 -13.80 33.66 14.97
CA GLY A 475 -14.88 34.42 14.35
C GLY A 475 -14.73 34.66 12.84
N GLY A 476 -13.54 34.47 12.26
CA GLY A 476 -13.32 34.55 10.82
C GLY A 476 -13.39 33.20 10.11
N HIS A 477 -13.54 33.26 8.79
CA HIS A 477 -13.77 32.12 7.92
C HIS A 477 -12.63 31.93 6.91
N ALA A 478 -12.14 30.69 6.78
CA ALA A 478 -11.09 30.31 5.84
C ALA A 478 -11.66 29.54 4.65
N TYR A 479 -11.22 29.89 3.45
CA TYR A 479 -11.60 29.30 2.17
C TYR A 479 -10.36 28.99 1.33
N GLU A 480 -10.45 27.98 0.49
CA GLU A 480 -9.51 27.81 -0.62
C GLU A 480 -10.09 28.45 -1.86
N SER A 481 -9.27 29.27 -2.51
CA SER A 481 -9.63 29.97 -3.74
C SER A 481 -8.53 29.82 -4.79
N SER A 482 -8.82 30.23 -6.01
CA SER A 482 -7.81 30.48 -7.02
C SER A 482 -7.44 31.95 -7.01
N SER A 483 -6.14 32.24 -7.00
CA SER A 483 -5.63 33.60 -7.15
C SER A 483 -6.04 34.17 -8.52
N PRO A 484 -6.60 35.39 -8.60
CA PRO A 484 -6.95 36.05 -9.86
C PRO A 484 -5.73 36.38 -10.75
N GLU A 485 -4.52 36.45 -10.18
CA GLU A 485 -3.31 36.88 -10.89
C GLU A 485 -2.68 35.75 -11.71
N ASP A 486 -2.65 34.54 -11.15
CA ASP A 486 -1.89 33.41 -11.67
C ASP A 486 -2.69 32.09 -11.69
N ASN A 487 -3.97 32.13 -11.28
CA ASN A 487 -4.86 30.97 -11.18
C ASN A 487 -4.27 29.81 -10.36
N THR A 488 -3.39 30.12 -9.40
CA THR A 488 -2.84 29.15 -8.46
C THR A 488 -3.69 29.04 -7.21
N ARG A 489 -3.66 27.88 -6.54
CA ARG A 489 -4.37 27.66 -5.28
C ARG A 489 -3.82 28.60 -4.19
N GLU A 490 -4.72 29.32 -3.55
CA GLU A 490 -4.45 30.17 -2.41
C GLU A 490 -5.42 29.86 -1.26
N LEU A 491 -4.98 30.17 -0.06
CA LEU A 491 -5.80 30.15 1.14
C LEU A 491 -6.21 31.58 1.47
N VAL A 492 -7.49 31.77 1.73
CA VAL A 492 -8.09 33.08 1.98
C VAL A 492 -8.79 33.04 3.31
N TYR A 493 -8.48 33.98 4.19
CA TYR A 493 -9.13 34.14 5.48
C TYR A 493 -9.75 35.53 5.52
N TYR A 494 -11.02 35.64 5.91
CA TYR A 494 -11.63 36.93 6.21
C TYR A 494 -12.25 36.97 7.60
N LEU A 495 -12.25 38.17 8.19
CA LEU A 495 -12.78 38.46 9.51
C LEU A 495 -13.59 39.76 9.46
N ASP A 496 -14.83 39.71 9.93
CA ASP A 496 -15.65 40.91 10.13
C ASP A 496 -15.17 41.67 11.38
N VAL A 497 -14.99 43.00 11.27
CA VAL A 497 -14.62 43.85 12.40
C VAL A 497 -15.87 44.17 13.22
N GLU A 498 -15.89 43.78 14.50
CA GLU A 498 -17.05 44.01 15.36
C GLU A 498 -17.39 45.50 15.50
N GLY A 499 -18.65 45.87 15.23
CA GLY A 499 -19.14 47.24 15.36
C GLY A 499 -18.86 48.15 14.16
N TYR A 500 -18.10 47.69 13.15
CA TYR A 500 -17.74 48.47 11.97
C TYR A 500 -18.12 47.71 10.68
N SER A 501 -18.35 48.43 9.59
CA SER A 501 -18.72 47.85 8.29
C SER A 501 -17.52 47.34 7.47
N TRP A 502 -16.39 47.10 8.13
CA TRP A 502 -15.12 46.71 7.50
C TRP A 502 -14.82 45.24 7.76
N ARG A 503 -14.17 44.60 6.80
CA ARG A 503 -13.67 43.23 6.91
C ARG A 503 -12.20 43.20 6.58
N ILE A 504 -11.46 42.39 7.32
CA ILE A 504 -10.05 42.14 7.07
C ILE A 504 -9.94 40.86 6.27
N VAL A 505 -9.12 40.90 5.22
CA VAL A 505 -8.87 39.77 4.34
C VAL A 505 -7.38 39.50 4.32
N ILE A 506 -6.98 38.24 4.48
CA ILE A 506 -5.61 37.78 4.29
C ILE A 506 -5.62 36.69 3.22
N ARG A 507 -4.76 36.85 2.22
CA ARG A 507 -4.54 35.88 1.14
C ARG A 507 -3.14 35.32 1.28
N LEU A 508 -3.02 34.00 1.25
CA LEU A 508 -1.75 33.31 1.36
C LEU A 508 -1.61 32.27 0.25
N PRO A 509 -0.55 32.35 -0.58
CA PRO A 509 -0.25 31.30 -1.56
C PRO A 509 -0.12 29.92 -0.90
N TYR A 510 -0.75 28.91 -1.49
CA TYR A 510 -0.82 27.58 -0.86
C TYR A 510 0.56 26.88 -0.79
N ASN A 511 1.56 27.30 -1.59
CA ASN A 511 2.93 26.80 -1.51
C ASN A 511 3.58 26.97 -0.12
N VAL A 512 3.16 27.97 0.67
CA VAL A 512 3.63 28.19 2.04
C VAL A 512 3.20 27.03 2.96
N VAL A 513 1.93 26.62 2.85
CA VAL A 513 1.38 25.45 3.57
C VAL A 513 2.16 24.19 3.20
N LEU A 514 2.52 24.06 1.93
CA LEU A 514 3.26 22.91 1.42
C LEU A 514 4.69 22.80 1.91
N GLU A 515 5.43 23.91 1.94
CA GLU A 515 6.81 23.87 2.40
C GLU A 515 6.87 23.49 3.88
N GLN A 516 5.91 23.96 4.68
CA GLN A 516 5.74 23.53 6.06
C GLN A 516 5.39 22.03 6.16
N ALA A 517 4.42 21.55 5.37
CA ALA A 517 4.08 20.13 5.33
C ALA A 517 5.27 19.25 4.88
N ARG A 518 6.12 19.76 3.98
CA ARG A 518 7.28 19.05 3.45
C ARG A 518 8.34 18.76 4.49
N GLN A 519 8.61 19.71 5.37
CA GLN A 519 9.61 19.53 6.44
C GLN A 519 9.24 18.38 7.38
N VAL A 520 7.95 18.15 7.61
CA VAL A 520 7.44 17.06 8.45
C VAL A 520 7.21 15.77 7.67
N ALA A 521 6.64 15.83 6.46
CA ALA A 521 6.28 14.65 5.68
C ALA A 521 7.49 13.92 5.09
N THR A 522 8.50 14.65 4.60
CA THR A 522 9.67 14.05 3.92
C THR A 522 10.41 13.01 4.78
N PRO A 523 10.81 13.28 6.04
CA PRO A 523 11.48 12.27 6.86
C PRO A 523 10.59 11.05 7.17
N LEU A 524 9.28 11.25 7.38
CA LEU A 524 8.34 10.16 7.60
C LEU A 524 8.18 9.28 6.36
N LEU A 525 8.07 9.89 5.17
CA LEU A 525 7.98 9.17 3.90
C LEU A 525 9.27 8.41 3.58
N LEU A 526 10.45 8.98 3.88
CA LEU A 526 11.73 8.28 3.72
C LEU A 526 11.84 7.07 4.66
N LEU A 527 11.46 7.24 5.93
CA LEU A 527 11.41 6.13 6.88
C LEU A 527 10.43 5.05 6.42
N GLN A 528 9.27 5.44 5.92
CA GLN A 528 8.28 4.52 5.38
C GLN A 528 8.78 3.79 4.13
N ALA A 529 9.45 4.48 3.22
CA ALA A 529 10.07 3.86 2.04
C ALA A 529 11.13 2.84 2.44
N LEU A 530 11.95 3.15 3.47
CA LEU A 530 12.95 2.25 4.01
C LEU A 530 12.31 0.99 4.63
N LEU A 531 11.29 1.16 5.47
CA LEU A 531 10.61 0.05 6.14
C LEU A 531 9.79 -0.81 5.16
N GLY A 532 9.00 -0.17 4.29
CA GLY A 532 8.19 -0.84 3.28
C GLY A 532 9.05 -1.57 2.25
N GLY A 533 10.08 -0.90 1.73
CA GLY A 533 11.07 -1.49 0.83
C GLY A 533 11.84 -2.63 1.49
N GLY A 534 12.25 -2.45 2.75
CA GLY A 534 12.87 -3.49 3.56
C GLY A 534 11.99 -4.74 3.67
N LEU A 535 10.68 -4.59 3.92
CA LEU A 535 9.76 -5.70 4.04
C LEU A 535 9.55 -6.46 2.72
N VAL A 536 9.50 -5.75 1.58
CA VAL A 536 9.43 -6.36 0.24
C VAL A 536 10.68 -7.20 -0.06
N ILE A 537 11.85 -6.82 0.47
CA ILE A 537 13.10 -7.58 0.35
C ILE A 537 13.14 -8.75 1.34
N ILE A 538 12.82 -8.51 2.62
CA ILE A 538 12.91 -9.50 3.70
C ILE A 538 11.98 -10.69 3.47
N ILE A 539 10.76 -10.48 2.97
CA ILE A 539 9.78 -11.57 2.82
C ILE A 539 10.26 -12.68 1.87
N PRO A 540 10.72 -12.40 0.64
CA PRO A 540 11.32 -13.42 -0.22
C PRO A 540 12.49 -14.16 0.44
N LEU A 541 13.33 -13.45 1.22
CA LEU A 541 14.46 -14.04 1.93
C LEU A 541 14.00 -15.03 3.01
N VAL A 542 13.15 -14.57 3.93
CA VAL A 542 12.61 -15.36 5.05
C VAL A 542 11.80 -16.53 4.51
N THR A 543 10.93 -16.29 3.53
CA THR A 543 10.12 -17.35 2.93
C THR A 543 10.98 -18.38 2.20
N GLY A 544 12.03 -17.94 1.51
CA GLY A 544 13.00 -18.83 0.88
C GLY A 544 13.72 -19.71 1.92
N TRP A 545 14.10 -19.13 3.06
CA TRP A 545 14.72 -19.87 4.15
C TRP A 545 13.77 -20.90 4.78
N LEU A 546 12.53 -20.52 5.11
CA LEU A 546 11.54 -21.44 5.70
C LEU A 546 11.13 -22.58 4.76
N THR A 547 11.03 -22.31 3.46
CA THR A 547 10.50 -23.30 2.50
C THR A 547 11.55 -24.27 1.98
N ARG A 548 12.85 -23.92 2.03
CA ARG A 548 13.95 -24.77 1.53
C ARG A 548 13.99 -26.16 2.21
N PRO A 549 13.98 -26.28 3.56
CA PRO A 549 13.98 -27.58 4.23
C PRO A 549 12.80 -28.48 3.84
N LEU A 550 11.60 -27.89 3.72
CA LEU A 550 10.41 -28.62 3.27
C LEU A 550 10.56 -29.17 1.84
N THR A 551 11.26 -28.42 0.98
CA THR A 551 11.52 -28.85 -0.41
C THR A 551 12.55 -29.99 -0.45
N GLN A 552 13.54 -29.95 0.44
CA GLN A 552 14.52 -31.03 0.61
C GLN A 552 13.86 -32.31 1.13
N LEU A 553 12.94 -32.19 2.10
CA LEU A 553 12.16 -33.32 2.61
C LEU A 553 11.27 -33.95 1.53
N ALA A 554 10.58 -33.13 0.72
CA ALA A 554 9.79 -33.62 -0.40
C ALA A 554 10.66 -34.40 -1.40
N THR A 555 11.84 -33.87 -1.73
CA THR A 555 12.79 -34.53 -2.64
C THR A 555 13.35 -35.83 -2.04
N ALA A 556 13.62 -35.85 -0.73
CA ALA A 556 14.05 -37.05 -0.01
C ALA A 556 12.96 -38.14 -0.04
N ALA A 557 11.70 -37.75 0.18
CA ALA A 557 10.57 -38.66 0.08
C ALA A 557 10.43 -39.28 -1.32
N ASP A 558 10.57 -38.46 -2.38
CA ASP A 558 10.54 -38.95 -3.77
C ASP A 558 11.65 -39.96 -4.06
N ARG A 559 12.87 -39.75 -3.51
CA ARG A 559 13.99 -40.70 -3.65
C ARG A 559 13.74 -42.01 -2.93
N ILE A 560 13.26 -41.95 -1.68
CA ILE A 560 12.89 -43.13 -0.89
C ILE A 560 11.81 -43.93 -1.62
N ALA A 561 10.79 -43.26 -2.17
CA ALA A 561 9.73 -43.88 -2.97
C ALA A 561 10.27 -44.50 -4.27
N GLY A 562 11.30 -43.90 -4.86
CA GLY A 562 12.04 -44.44 -6.01
C GLY A 562 12.99 -45.60 -5.66
N GLY A 563 13.09 -46.00 -4.40
CA GLY A 563 13.94 -47.11 -3.93
C GLY A 563 15.39 -46.72 -3.57
N ASP A 564 15.75 -45.43 -3.65
CA ASP A 564 17.05 -44.96 -3.19
C ASP A 564 17.02 -44.77 -1.67
N LEU A 565 17.51 -45.80 -0.96
CA LEU A 565 17.67 -45.81 0.49
C LEU A 565 19.14 -45.62 0.91
N ILE A 566 20.01 -45.15 0.01
CA ILE A 566 21.43 -45.02 0.34
C ILE A 566 21.69 -43.69 1.04
N GLN A 567 21.09 -42.60 0.53
CA GLN A 567 21.35 -41.26 1.02
C GLN A 567 20.58 -40.96 2.31
N PRO A 568 21.22 -40.41 3.36
CA PRO A 568 20.53 -40.00 4.58
C PRO A 568 19.65 -38.76 4.36
N VAL A 569 18.57 -38.67 5.11
CA VAL A 569 17.72 -37.48 5.19
C VAL A 569 18.25 -36.59 6.31
N GLN A 570 18.93 -35.51 5.94
CA GLN A 570 19.46 -34.54 6.90
C GLN A 570 18.75 -33.21 6.73
N VAL A 571 17.99 -32.82 7.76
CA VAL A 571 17.38 -31.49 7.85
C VAL A 571 18.02 -30.77 9.04
N PRO A 572 18.68 -29.63 8.82
CA PRO A 572 19.29 -28.86 9.90
C PRO A 572 18.22 -28.15 10.74
N GLY A 573 18.48 -28.02 12.04
CA GLY A 573 17.64 -27.31 13.00
C GLY A 573 17.09 -28.22 14.11
N ASP A 574 16.37 -27.62 15.05
CA ASP A 574 15.73 -28.30 16.19
C ASP A 574 14.21 -28.01 16.24
N ASP A 575 13.64 -27.52 15.14
CA ASP A 575 12.25 -27.11 15.02
C ASP A 575 11.31 -28.27 14.62
N GLU A 576 10.03 -27.96 14.39
CA GLU A 576 9.03 -28.91 13.89
C GLU A 576 9.47 -29.56 12.57
N VAL A 577 10.20 -28.85 11.71
CA VAL A 577 10.63 -29.33 10.40
C VAL A 577 11.78 -30.32 10.55
N ALA A 578 12.74 -30.04 11.42
CA ALA A 578 13.81 -30.97 11.77
C ALA A 578 13.27 -32.25 12.42
N ARG A 579 12.28 -32.13 13.32
CA ARG A 579 11.59 -33.29 13.92
C ARG A 579 10.95 -34.20 12.86
N VAL A 580 10.33 -33.61 11.83
CA VAL A 580 9.80 -34.37 10.69
C VAL A 580 10.95 -35.00 9.90
N GLY A 581 12.07 -34.31 9.71
CA GLY A 581 13.26 -34.86 9.05
C GLY A 581 13.84 -36.08 9.76
N HIS A 582 13.94 -36.05 11.08
CA HIS A 582 14.36 -37.21 11.87
C HIS A 582 13.39 -38.39 11.73
N ALA A 583 12.08 -38.14 11.75
CA ALA A 583 11.09 -39.19 11.54
C ALA A 583 11.19 -39.83 10.13
N PHE A 584 11.48 -39.03 9.09
CA PHE A 584 11.73 -39.53 7.74
C PHE A 584 13.02 -40.37 7.65
N GLU A 585 14.07 -39.95 8.35
CA GLU A 585 15.32 -40.71 8.41
C GLU A 585 15.14 -42.06 9.10
N ASP A 586 14.45 -42.10 10.25
CA ASP A 586 14.12 -43.33 10.96
C ASP A 586 13.33 -44.30 10.07
N MET A 587 12.36 -43.78 9.31
CA MET A 587 11.59 -44.57 8.35
C MET A 587 12.48 -45.15 7.25
N ARG A 588 13.36 -44.33 6.65
CA ARG A 588 14.29 -44.77 5.60
C ARG A 588 15.21 -45.88 6.10
N VAL A 589 15.78 -45.72 7.30
CA VAL A 589 16.68 -46.72 7.91
C VAL A 589 15.93 -48.03 8.18
N ARG A 590 14.73 -47.97 8.75
CA ARG A 590 13.89 -49.16 8.97
C ARG A 590 13.56 -49.89 7.67
N LEU A 591 13.23 -49.14 6.61
CA LEU A 591 12.92 -49.71 5.30
C LEU A 591 14.16 -50.38 4.68
N LYS A 592 15.33 -49.73 4.78
CA LYS A 592 16.61 -50.29 4.30
C LYS A 592 16.95 -51.60 5.00
N ASN A 593 16.83 -51.65 6.33
CA ASN A 593 17.11 -52.84 7.11
C ASN A 593 16.14 -53.98 6.75
N ARG A 594 14.83 -53.68 6.64
CA ARG A 594 13.83 -54.69 6.29
C ARG A 594 14.05 -55.31 4.90
N LEU A 595 14.47 -54.52 3.92
CA LEU A 595 14.83 -55.02 2.58
C LEU A 595 16.14 -55.84 2.63
N GLY A 596 17.11 -55.42 3.44
CA GLY A 596 18.34 -56.20 3.69
C GLY A 596 18.05 -57.57 4.28
N ASP A 597 17.19 -57.64 5.30
CA ASP A 597 16.77 -58.89 5.94
C ASP A 597 16.08 -59.83 4.93
N LEU A 598 15.19 -59.29 4.09
CA LEU A 598 14.50 -60.06 3.06
C LEU A 598 15.48 -60.62 2.02
N SER A 599 16.46 -59.82 1.58
CA SER A 599 17.49 -60.25 0.65
C SER A 599 18.34 -61.38 1.25
N LEU A 600 18.67 -61.30 2.54
CA LEU A 600 19.41 -62.35 3.24
C LEU A 600 18.58 -63.64 3.32
N LEU A 601 17.30 -63.56 3.67
CA LEU A 601 16.40 -64.73 3.70
C LEU A 601 16.27 -65.39 2.32
N LEU A 602 16.17 -64.61 1.25
CA LEU A 602 16.15 -65.14 -0.12
C LEU A 602 17.46 -65.85 -0.47
N GLN A 603 18.61 -65.26 -0.11
CA GLN A 603 19.92 -65.84 -0.36
C GLN A 603 20.13 -67.16 0.42
N VAL A 604 19.68 -67.22 1.68
CA VAL A 604 19.71 -68.45 2.48
C VAL A 604 18.83 -69.53 1.87
N SER A 605 17.60 -69.20 1.47
CA SER A 605 16.67 -70.13 0.81
C SER A 605 17.26 -70.72 -0.49
N GLN A 606 17.92 -69.90 -1.29
CA GLN A 606 18.58 -70.34 -2.53
C GLN A 606 19.79 -71.26 -2.26
N ASN A 607 20.61 -70.94 -1.26
CA ASN A 607 21.78 -71.76 -0.91
C ASN A 607 21.38 -73.11 -0.30
N VAL A 608 20.31 -73.16 0.49
CA VAL A 608 19.78 -74.42 1.05
C VAL A 608 19.25 -75.33 -0.07
N SER A 609 18.64 -74.76 -1.11
CA SER A 609 18.13 -75.53 -2.26
C SER A 609 19.24 -76.16 -3.11
N ALA A 610 20.52 -75.77 -2.94
CA ALA A 610 21.63 -76.18 -3.79
C ALA A 610 22.46 -77.37 -3.27
N THR A 611 22.20 -77.91 -2.07
CA THR A 611 23.07 -78.95 -1.48
C THR A 611 22.26 -80.14 -0.93
N LEU A 612 22.17 -81.23 -1.69
CA LEU A 612 21.43 -82.47 -1.35
C LEU A 612 22.34 -83.61 -0.81
N GLU A 613 23.51 -83.29 -0.24
CA GLU A 613 24.40 -84.29 0.37
C GLU A 613 24.75 -83.94 1.83
N LEU A 614 24.41 -84.85 2.77
CA LEU A 614 24.58 -84.71 4.22
C LEU A 614 25.97 -84.20 4.69
N PRO A 615 27.11 -84.71 4.17
CA PRO A 615 28.43 -84.29 4.64
C PRO A 615 28.79 -82.85 4.24
N GLN A 616 28.17 -82.33 3.18
CA GLN A 616 28.49 -81.04 2.59
C GLN A 616 27.53 -79.94 3.08
N GLY A 617 26.23 -80.24 3.21
CA GLY A 617 25.20 -79.26 3.60
C GLY A 617 25.23 -78.84 5.08
N MET A 618 25.49 -79.78 5.99
CA MET A 618 25.48 -79.54 7.45
C MET A 618 26.45 -78.44 7.91
N PRO A 619 27.72 -78.41 7.44
CA PRO A 619 28.61 -77.27 7.64
C PRO A 619 28.01 -75.90 7.35
N PHE A 620 27.31 -75.74 6.23
CA PHE A 620 26.75 -74.45 5.81
C PHE A 620 25.60 -74.01 6.71
N ILE A 621 24.75 -74.93 7.17
CA ILE A 621 23.68 -74.60 8.12
C ILE A 621 24.27 -74.15 9.46
N LEU A 622 25.26 -74.87 9.98
CA LEU A 622 25.92 -74.48 11.24
C LEU A 622 26.67 -73.16 11.11
N GLU A 623 27.29 -72.89 9.97
CA GLU A 623 27.98 -71.62 9.69
C GLU A 623 26.99 -70.45 9.51
N GLY A 624 25.87 -70.69 8.83
CA GLY A 624 24.76 -69.74 8.73
C GLY A 624 24.15 -69.42 10.09
N ALA A 625 23.96 -70.43 10.95
CA ALA A 625 23.47 -70.25 12.32
C ALA A 625 24.45 -69.43 13.19
N LEU A 626 25.76 -69.67 13.05
CA LEU A 626 26.79 -68.87 13.71
C LEU A 626 26.76 -67.41 13.27
N GLN A 627 26.76 -67.16 11.96
CA GLN A 627 26.80 -65.81 11.40
C GLN A 627 25.52 -65.03 11.72
N ALA A 628 24.34 -65.66 11.53
CA ALA A 628 23.06 -65.00 11.76
C ALA A 628 22.81 -64.66 13.25
N THR A 629 23.34 -65.48 14.18
CA THR A 629 23.12 -65.26 15.61
C THR A 629 24.30 -64.65 16.37
N ASN A 630 25.44 -64.48 15.69
CA ASN A 630 26.72 -64.07 16.26
C ASN A 630 27.12 -64.97 17.45
N ALA A 631 26.98 -66.28 17.26
CA ALA A 631 27.29 -67.29 18.27
C ALA A 631 28.77 -67.66 18.25
N GLN A 632 29.24 -68.22 19.36
CA GLN A 632 30.64 -68.62 19.51
C GLN A 632 30.87 -70.05 18.98
N VAL A 633 29.89 -70.93 19.16
CA VAL A 633 29.94 -72.32 18.69
C VAL A 633 28.53 -72.78 18.28
N ALA A 634 28.44 -73.54 17.20
CA ALA A 634 27.21 -74.20 16.77
C ALA A 634 27.54 -75.66 16.48
N ARG A 635 26.74 -76.56 17.05
CA ARG A 635 26.99 -78.00 17.01
C ARG A 635 25.70 -78.74 16.73
N ILE A 636 25.82 -79.85 16.04
CA ILE A 636 24.74 -80.80 15.89
C ILE A 636 25.22 -82.18 16.31
N VAL A 637 24.43 -82.80 17.18
CA VAL A 637 24.68 -84.11 17.76
C VAL A 637 23.66 -85.08 17.17
N LEU A 638 24.10 -85.93 16.24
CA LEU A 638 23.28 -86.99 15.67
C LEU A 638 23.14 -88.13 16.67
N LEU A 639 21.91 -88.59 16.87
CA LEU A 639 21.54 -89.57 17.88
C LEU A 639 21.27 -90.93 17.23
N SER A 640 21.75 -92.00 17.85
CA SER A 640 21.39 -93.37 17.47
C SER A 640 19.94 -93.69 17.86
N ALA A 641 19.41 -94.85 17.44
CA ALA A 641 18.07 -95.30 17.84
C ALA A 641 17.91 -95.43 19.38
N SER A 642 18.98 -95.74 20.11
CA SER A 642 18.99 -95.76 21.58
C SER A 642 19.14 -94.36 22.20
N GLY A 643 19.50 -93.36 21.39
CA GLY A 643 19.71 -91.96 21.79
C GLY A 643 21.11 -91.63 22.27
N ALA A 644 22.07 -92.52 22.06
CA ALA A 644 23.47 -92.21 22.29
C ALA A 644 24.00 -91.32 21.15
N PRO A 645 24.84 -90.31 21.44
CA PRO A 645 25.51 -89.53 20.40
C PRO A 645 26.35 -90.43 19.49
N GLN A 646 26.07 -90.42 18.18
CA GLN A 646 26.80 -91.22 17.18
C GLN A 646 27.82 -90.36 16.43
N MET A 647 27.44 -89.14 16.05
CA MET A 647 28.30 -88.23 15.32
C MET A 647 28.04 -86.80 15.78
N VAL A 648 29.10 -86.01 15.94
CA VAL A 648 29.01 -84.60 16.30
C VAL A 648 29.71 -83.78 15.23
N MET A 649 28.97 -82.85 14.63
CA MET A 649 29.53 -81.84 13.72
C MET A 649 29.52 -80.49 14.43
N ALA A 650 30.60 -79.73 14.25
CA ALA A 650 30.80 -78.47 14.95
C ALA A 650 31.36 -77.38 14.04
N ARG A 651 30.92 -76.15 14.28
CA ARG A 651 31.50 -74.92 13.75
C ARG A 651 31.70 -73.92 14.89
N GLY A 652 32.65 -73.01 14.72
CA GLY A 652 33.08 -72.07 15.76
C GLY A 652 34.16 -72.63 16.70
N THR A 653 34.41 -71.93 17.80
CA THR A 653 35.46 -72.24 18.78
C THR A 653 34.93 -72.09 20.21
N PRO A 654 35.11 -73.06 21.12
CA PRO A 654 35.98 -74.22 21.02
C PRO A 654 35.35 -75.41 20.28
N ARG A 655 36.17 -76.23 19.60
CA ARG A 655 35.70 -77.45 18.91
C ARG A 655 35.83 -78.72 19.78
N GLU A 656 36.76 -78.70 20.73
CA GLU A 656 37.09 -79.80 21.64
C GLU A 656 36.72 -79.44 23.08
N GLY A 657 36.67 -80.44 23.98
CA GLY A 657 36.33 -80.23 25.40
C GLY A 657 34.84 -80.02 25.70
N LEU A 658 33.96 -80.18 24.70
CA LEU A 658 32.50 -79.97 24.81
C LEU A 658 31.68 -81.27 24.89
N GLY A 659 32.30 -82.44 24.92
CA GLY A 659 31.59 -83.73 24.82
C GLY A 659 30.64 -84.03 25.99
N ALA A 660 30.95 -83.56 27.20
CA ALA A 660 30.04 -83.67 28.35
C ALA A 660 28.79 -82.81 28.17
N LEU A 661 28.94 -81.61 27.59
CA LEU A 661 27.85 -80.69 27.29
C LEU A 661 27.00 -81.19 26.12
N ASP A 662 27.63 -81.76 25.08
CA ASP A 662 26.92 -82.41 23.96
C ASP A 662 25.97 -83.51 24.46
N ARG A 663 26.42 -84.35 25.40
CA ARG A 663 25.58 -85.40 26.02
C ARG A 663 24.45 -84.81 26.87
N ALA A 664 24.77 -83.86 27.75
CA ALA A 664 23.79 -83.27 28.66
C ALA A 664 22.64 -82.57 27.89
N LEU A 665 22.99 -81.79 26.87
CA LEU A 665 22.02 -81.09 26.02
C LEU A 665 21.26 -82.06 25.12
N ALA A 666 21.92 -83.09 24.56
CA ALA A 666 21.24 -84.12 23.79
C ALA A 666 20.17 -84.83 24.62
N THR A 667 20.48 -85.22 25.86
CA THR A 667 19.50 -85.87 26.75
C THR A 667 18.38 -84.93 27.16
N ALA A 668 18.70 -83.69 27.52
CA ALA A 668 17.71 -82.74 27.99
C ALA A 668 16.77 -82.23 26.90
N ALA A 669 17.26 -82.04 25.67
CA ALA A 669 16.47 -81.58 24.54
C ALA A 669 15.69 -82.71 23.84
N ARG A 670 16.13 -83.98 23.95
CA ARG A 670 15.47 -85.12 23.29
C ARG A 670 14.00 -85.31 23.71
N GLY A 671 13.66 -84.96 24.95
CA GLY A 671 12.30 -85.10 25.49
C GLY A 671 11.44 -83.84 25.38
N GLN A 672 11.92 -82.79 24.72
CA GLN A 672 11.19 -81.52 24.59
C GLN A 672 10.72 -81.32 23.16
N GLU A 673 9.51 -80.79 22.98
CA GLU A 673 9.00 -80.36 21.66
C GLU A 673 9.45 -78.94 21.29
N HIS A 674 9.93 -78.17 22.27
CA HIS A 674 10.33 -76.77 22.11
C HIS A 674 11.83 -76.60 22.36
N PRO A 675 12.46 -75.54 21.81
CA PRO A 675 13.86 -75.23 22.07
C PRO A 675 14.15 -75.08 23.57
N LEU A 676 15.17 -75.79 24.06
CA LEU A 676 15.68 -75.62 25.41
C LEU A 676 16.59 -74.39 25.45
N ILE A 677 16.14 -73.35 26.14
CA ILE A 677 16.86 -72.08 26.25
C ILE A 677 17.48 -71.98 27.63
N VAL A 678 18.80 -71.82 27.67
CA VAL A 678 19.58 -71.63 28.89
C VAL A 678 20.33 -70.31 28.80
N GLU A 679 19.75 -69.27 29.37
CA GLU A 679 20.33 -67.91 29.39
C GLU A 679 21.64 -67.84 30.20
N ASN A 680 21.76 -68.68 31.23
CA ASN A 680 22.92 -68.77 32.09
C ASN A 680 23.19 -70.21 32.54
N LEU A 681 24.14 -70.86 31.86
CA LEU A 681 24.57 -72.24 32.12
C LEU A 681 25.09 -72.44 33.55
N THR A 682 25.77 -71.42 34.10
CA THR A 682 26.30 -71.44 35.48
C THR A 682 25.21 -71.53 36.55
N ARG A 683 23.98 -71.08 36.25
CA ARG A 683 22.83 -71.15 37.18
C ARG A 683 21.98 -72.40 37.01
N ALA A 684 22.09 -73.11 35.88
CA ALA A 684 21.30 -74.29 35.56
C ALA A 684 21.90 -75.57 36.16
N ARG A 685 21.93 -75.67 37.51
CA ARG A 685 22.55 -76.79 38.26
C ARG A 685 21.98 -78.18 37.93
N THR A 686 20.76 -78.25 37.38
CA THR A 686 20.10 -79.51 36.99
C THR A 686 20.64 -80.09 35.67
N LEU A 687 21.23 -79.27 34.81
CA LEU A 687 21.79 -79.66 33.52
C LEU A 687 23.31 -79.89 33.54
N ALA A 688 23.98 -79.43 34.60
CA ALA A 688 25.44 -79.33 34.65
C ALA A 688 26.04 -80.20 35.77
N ALA A 689 26.56 -81.39 35.42
CA ALA A 689 27.51 -82.10 36.29
C ALA A 689 28.79 -81.27 36.49
N GLN A 690 29.54 -81.44 37.58
CA GLN A 690 30.73 -80.62 37.92
C GLN A 690 31.75 -80.47 36.77
N GLU A 691 31.82 -81.42 35.84
CA GLU A 691 32.69 -81.38 34.65
C GLU A 691 32.26 -80.37 33.56
N THR A 692 31.00 -79.91 33.56
CA THR A 692 30.45 -78.99 32.54
C THR A 692 30.56 -77.50 32.91
N LEU A 693 30.92 -77.17 34.15
CA LEU A 693 31.04 -75.78 34.62
C LEU A 693 32.34 -75.07 34.18
N ASN A 694 33.36 -75.81 33.74
CA ASN A 694 34.65 -75.24 33.29
C ASN A 694 34.72 -74.98 31.77
N VAL A 695 33.58 -74.98 31.09
CA VAL A 695 33.47 -74.75 29.65
C VAL A 695 33.32 -73.24 29.36
N PRO A 696 33.96 -72.67 28.31
CA PRO A 696 33.87 -71.24 27.98
C PRO A 696 32.48 -70.77 27.48
N ILE A 697 31.46 -71.63 27.52
CA ILE A 697 30.09 -71.35 27.07
C ILE A 697 29.22 -70.97 28.28
N LYS A 698 28.62 -69.78 28.25
CA LYS A 698 27.80 -69.22 29.35
C LYS A 698 26.30 -69.19 29.08
N ALA A 699 25.88 -69.25 27.81
CA ALA A 699 24.47 -69.36 27.42
C ALA A 699 24.34 -70.32 26.23
N VAL A 700 23.24 -71.07 26.18
CA VAL A 700 22.97 -72.05 25.12
C VAL A 700 21.51 -72.04 24.70
N VAL A 701 21.26 -72.24 23.41
CA VAL A 701 19.97 -72.68 22.87
C VAL A 701 20.16 -74.06 22.27
N ALA A 702 19.40 -75.06 22.73
CA ALA A 702 19.41 -76.41 22.19
C ALA A 702 18.06 -76.72 21.54
N LEU A 703 18.09 -77.09 20.26
CA LEU A 703 16.93 -77.32 19.42
C LEU A 703 16.87 -78.81 19.03
N PRO A 704 15.79 -79.52 19.36
CA PRO A 704 15.58 -80.88 18.88
C PRO A 704 15.29 -80.88 17.38
N VAL A 705 15.93 -81.79 16.64
CA VAL A 705 15.73 -81.99 15.21
C VAL A 705 14.84 -83.22 15.03
N HIS A 706 13.55 -82.96 14.77
CA HIS A 706 12.52 -84.00 14.67
C HIS A 706 12.41 -84.54 13.24
N THR A 707 12.52 -85.86 13.11
CA THR A 707 12.10 -86.63 11.93
C THR A 707 10.77 -87.34 12.25
N LYS A 708 10.03 -87.84 11.24
CA LYS A 708 8.63 -88.31 11.40
C LYS A 708 8.33 -89.14 12.66
N ASP A 709 9.24 -90.02 13.07
CA ASP A 709 9.01 -90.93 14.20
C ASP A 709 10.00 -90.78 15.37
N ARG A 710 10.97 -89.85 15.31
CA ARG A 710 12.00 -89.65 16.36
C ARG A 710 12.78 -88.35 16.27
N VAL A 711 13.37 -87.93 17.40
CA VAL A 711 14.43 -86.91 17.44
C VAL A 711 15.73 -87.53 16.89
N ALA A 712 16.08 -87.19 15.65
CA ALA A 712 17.25 -87.77 14.98
C ALA A 712 18.56 -87.04 15.33
N ALA A 713 18.47 -85.77 15.72
CA ALA A 713 19.61 -84.99 16.18
C ALA A 713 19.20 -83.90 17.18
N VAL A 714 20.16 -83.34 17.89
CA VAL A 714 19.99 -82.10 18.66
C VAL A 714 21.01 -81.09 18.16
N MET A 715 20.52 -79.94 17.66
CA MET A 715 21.34 -78.82 17.25
C MET A 715 21.41 -77.81 18.39
N TRP A 716 22.59 -77.46 18.87
CA TRP A 716 22.74 -76.47 19.93
C TRP A 716 23.77 -75.40 19.60
N ILE A 717 23.51 -74.20 20.11
CA ILE A 717 24.27 -72.99 19.80
C ILE A 717 24.69 -72.33 21.12
N GLY A 718 25.99 -72.11 21.26
CA GLY A 718 26.62 -71.60 22.49
C GLY A 718 27.21 -70.20 22.33
N TYR A 719 27.14 -69.44 23.43
CA TYR A 719 27.63 -68.06 23.54
C TYR A 719 28.60 -67.92 24.72
N SER A 720 29.64 -67.09 24.56
CA SER A 720 30.65 -66.81 25.61
C SER A 720 30.13 -65.95 26.77
N LYS A 721 28.96 -65.33 26.62
CA LYS A 721 28.36 -64.41 27.59
C LYS A 721 26.92 -64.82 27.87
N VAL A 722 26.48 -64.57 29.11
CA VAL A 722 25.08 -64.66 29.52
C VAL A 722 24.28 -63.69 28.66
N ARG A 723 23.16 -64.16 28.09
CA ARG A 723 22.36 -63.37 27.13
C ARG A 723 20.89 -63.81 27.17
N GLN A 724 19.98 -62.85 27.03
CA GLN A 724 18.57 -63.09 26.77
C GLN A 724 18.32 -63.23 25.26
N PHE A 725 17.43 -64.14 24.90
CA PHE A 725 17.17 -64.49 23.50
C PHE A 725 15.90 -63.81 22.99
N ASP A 726 16.00 -63.16 21.83
CA ASP A 726 14.86 -62.57 21.12
C ASP A 726 14.08 -63.65 20.37
N ALA A 727 12.75 -63.55 20.36
CA ALA A 727 11.84 -64.50 19.72
C ALA A 727 12.18 -64.67 18.22
N ALA A 728 12.47 -63.59 17.51
CA ALA A 728 12.83 -63.64 16.09
C ALA A 728 14.09 -64.49 15.81
N LYS A 729 15.04 -64.52 16.75
CA LYS A 729 16.26 -65.34 16.62
C LYS A 729 15.99 -66.80 16.94
N ILE A 730 15.14 -67.08 17.92
CA ILE A 730 14.71 -68.45 18.25
C ILE A 730 13.92 -69.05 17.08
N ASP A 731 13.05 -68.28 16.44
CA ASP A 731 12.27 -68.71 15.27
C ASP A 731 13.18 -69.01 14.07
N LEU A 732 14.19 -68.16 13.83
CA LEU A 732 15.20 -68.41 12.80
C LEU A 732 15.96 -69.72 13.09
N LEU A 733 16.41 -69.92 14.33
CA LEU A 733 17.12 -71.14 14.72
C LEU A 733 16.25 -72.38 14.62
N SER A 734 14.97 -72.28 14.99
CA SER A 734 13.98 -73.35 14.86
C SER A 734 13.76 -73.69 13.39
N THR A 735 13.67 -72.69 12.52
CA THR A 735 13.57 -72.89 11.07
C THR A 735 14.80 -73.62 10.52
N LEU A 736 16.01 -73.22 10.95
CA LEU A 736 17.25 -73.92 10.57
C LEU A 736 17.28 -75.35 11.10
N ALA A 737 16.79 -75.60 12.33
CA ALA A 737 16.67 -76.95 12.88
C ALA A 737 15.69 -77.82 12.07
N SER A 738 14.56 -77.27 11.64
CA SER A 738 13.60 -77.96 10.76
C SER A 738 14.18 -78.24 9.37
N GLN A 739 14.92 -77.31 8.78
CA GLN A 739 15.65 -77.56 7.52
C GLN A 739 16.71 -78.65 7.69
N THR A 740 17.34 -78.67 8.87
CA THR A 740 18.30 -79.73 9.22
C THR A 740 17.63 -81.09 9.31
N ALA A 741 16.38 -81.16 9.79
CA ALA A 741 15.61 -82.42 9.83
C ALA A 741 15.39 -82.99 8.43
N VAL A 742 15.07 -82.14 7.45
CA VAL A 742 14.90 -82.55 6.05
C VAL A 742 16.20 -83.12 5.48
N LEU A 743 17.34 -82.52 5.81
CA LEU A 743 18.63 -83.08 5.43
C LEU A 743 18.84 -84.46 6.07
N VAL A 744 18.62 -84.61 7.38
CA VAL A 744 18.82 -85.89 8.11
C VAL A 744 17.88 -87.02 7.64
N GLU A 745 16.72 -86.71 7.07
CA GLU A 745 15.77 -87.71 6.55
C GLU A 745 16.12 -88.22 5.13
N ASN A 746 16.89 -87.44 4.35
CA ASN A 746 17.39 -87.82 3.03
C ASN A 746 18.75 -88.51 3.12
#